data_AF-R7L895-F1
#
_entry.id   AF-R7L895-F1
#
_cell.length_a   1.000
_cell.length_b   1.000
_cell.length_c   1.000
_cell.angle_alpha   90.00
_cell.angle_beta   90.00
_cell.angle_gamma   90.00
#
_symmetry.space_group_name_H-M   'P 1'
#
loop_
_entity.id
_entity.type
_entity.pdbx_description
1 polymer ?
#
loop_
_entity_poly.entity_id
_entity_poly.type
_entity_poly.pdbx_seq_one_letter_code
_entity_poly.pdbx_strand_id
1 'polypeptide(L)'
;MRKLFIALSLQAAISIQNALLAQPTTEAVSGFGDLDKLEYRLDVSKFSDDGQSVDIDTANSGNWSVWLKTKKGVILPNKNYIISFSYQILPGADERSRLHLLVRPLSKITPEDDCLRVDESTVSEKMKKVVLSVKTQSAGDYAFQIHMGGKFKAKLENLKIYEGSFEKFVPFSEHSAQWNGKIKDLPTGAKEFDVELPKPQKEIVVNAEDFGVTPFCTTVRESLNKAIEHCKKIGASKLALKKGIYYVSQNDPIKFEKMADFTFDGGGSTFVFYKKYGSNFNVNNCLRVRLTNFNIDWDWDKDPIASIVKIENIGKDADGNFIDIKFVDYDKFPKQNVRFVIMTPYDPVAKAVGVEGGKEYNFGNNDGKNNPKNKWLSGNQIRVWVRQTQPFFKVGGYCRLVHYSYDMGCITLDSNKHLTMDNINIYSCCGHGIAIHGSQQYWHFKNFNIVIPNDGNKRRCITSSADHCHIINSKGFFKMENCEFSYGCDDCINMHDNSVFARKTSEFALTGKRMGNNLKVGDTVEFRHGDYSPANYTGKIASIKLIDKKNNIWETTFENPLPEVKDDGFVLFNHDFNTHNVIVRNCFFHHNRARGILILARDVTIENCRFWRNEQAGIKIETGYTYDLWCEGYGVNNIKISNNTFDTVNPTGTRNQNFERDIFIGTYLKRDPSSEHTSYPILSNILIENNTFKDTFGLCAYIASAGNVIVRNNSFYAETPRETPQKYRGGFRIQNSENIKVVNNRYNKSPLFKELGVSYDTRTSKGIVVEGNTID
;
A
#
# COMPACT_ATOMS: atom_id res chain seq x y z
N MET A 1 53.45 4.04 11.88
CA MET A 1 52.41 3.71 10.86
C MET A 1 51.03 3.30 11.43
N ARG A 2 50.70 3.58 12.71
CA ARG A 2 49.34 3.37 13.28
C ARG A 2 48.76 4.59 14.02
N LYS A 3 49.39 5.76 13.89
CA LYS A 3 48.93 7.03 14.49
C LYS A 3 48.60 8.13 13.45
N LEU A 4 48.68 7.81 12.15
CA LEU A 4 48.43 8.78 11.06
C LEU A 4 47.08 8.57 10.33
N PHE A 5 46.34 7.50 10.65
CA PHE A 5 45.04 7.17 10.01
C PHE A 5 43.81 7.62 10.80
N ILE A 6 43.99 8.22 12.00
CA ILE A 6 42.88 8.70 12.84
C ILE A 6 42.65 10.22 12.64
N ALA A 7 43.59 10.93 12.03
CA ALA A 7 43.45 12.37 11.77
C ALA A 7 42.68 12.69 10.46
N LEU A 8 42.62 11.76 9.49
CA LEU A 8 41.91 11.96 8.22
C LEU A 8 40.44 11.52 8.23
N SER A 9 39.98 10.82 9.28
CA SER A 9 38.58 10.40 9.43
C SER A 9 37.74 11.35 10.31
N LEU A 10 38.37 12.22 11.11
CA LEU A 10 37.67 13.24 11.89
C LEU A 10 37.47 14.58 11.15
N GLN A 11 38.30 14.90 10.16
CA GLN A 11 38.13 16.11 9.34
C GLN A 11 36.99 15.98 8.29
N ALA A 12 36.64 14.75 7.89
CA ALA A 12 35.48 14.48 7.05
C ALA A 12 34.13 14.48 7.82
N ALA A 13 34.17 14.35 9.16
CA ALA A 13 32.98 14.36 10.01
C ALA A 13 32.58 15.78 10.48
N ILE A 14 33.48 16.76 10.35
CA ILE A 14 33.26 18.15 10.81
C ILE A 14 33.04 19.12 9.63
N SER A 15 33.35 18.74 8.39
CA SER A 15 33.05 19.56 7.20
C SER A 15 31.66 19.28 6.56
N ILE A 16 30.87 18.35 7.12
CA ILE A 16 29.52 18.01 6.62
C ILE A 16 28.41 18.80 7.35
N GLN A 17 28.74 19.60 8.36
CA GLN A 17 27.75 20.44 9.05
C GLN A 17 27.55 21.84 8.45
N ASN A 18 28.30 22.26 7.42
CA ASN A 18 28.23 23.64 6.92
C ASN A 18 28.14 23.82 5.38
N ALA A 19 27.75 22.82 4.60
CA ALA A 19 27.59 23.01 3.14
C ALA A 19 26.50 22.12 2.52
N LEU A 20 25.24 22.41 2.83
CA LEU A 20 24.04 22.08 2.02
C LEU A 20 22.81 22.75 2.64
N LEU A 21 22.90 24.06 2.87
CA LEU A 21 21.72 24.91 3.00
C LEU A 21 21.52 25.52 1.62
N ALA A 22 20.30 25.42 1.07
CA ALA A 22 19.89 26.25 -0.05
C ALA A 22 20.34 27.69 0.26
N GLN A 23 21.08 28.34 -0.64
CA GLN A 23 21.52 29.72 -0.39
C GLN A 23 20.25 30.55 -0.12
N PRO A 24 20.10 31.12 1.10
CA PRO A 24 18.88 31.83 1.45
C PRO A 24 18.79 33.09 0.60
N THR A 25 17.67 33.28 -0.09
CA THR A 25 17.47 34.49 -0.91
C THR A 25 16.95 35.67 -0.09
N THR A 26 16.26 35.43 1.04
CA THR A 26 15.86 36.47 2.01
C THR A 26 15.55 35.84 3.39
N GLU A 27 16.15 36.32 4.47
CA GLU A 27 15.80 35.90 5.85
C GLU A 27 14.55 36.67 6.32
N ALA A 28 13.48 35.93 6.64
CA ALA A 28 12.22 36.51 7.09
C ALA A 28 12.24 36.79 8.60
N VAL A 29 12.83 35.93 9.43
CA VAL A 29 12.92 36.08 10.89
C VAL A 29 14.27 35.53 11.39
N SER A 30 14.91 36.28 12.30
CA SER A 30 16.14 35.89 12.97
C SER A 30 15.99 35.95 14.50
N GLY A 31 16.05 34.80 15.16
CA GLY A 31 15.91 34.69 16.60
C GLY A 31 14.46 34.80 17.10
N PHE A 32 14.29 34.50 18.40
CA PHE A 32 13.04 34.72 19.12
C PHE A 32 12.91 36.18 19.61
N GLY A 33 13.93 37.02 19.45
CA GLY A 33 13.89 38.44 19.83
C GLY A 33 13.30 39.38 18.77
N ASP A 34 12.92 38.90 17.58
CA ASP A 34 12.44 39.74 16.45
C ASP A 34 11.00 40.25 16.67
N LEU A 35 10.83 41.15 17.64
CA LEU A 35 9.54 41.73 18.07
C LEU A 35 8.82 42.51 16.96
N ASP A 36 9.55 42.96 15.94
CA ASP A 36 8.95 43.62 14.77
C ASP A 36 8.14 42.63 13.93
N LYS A 37 8.50 41.35 13.95
CA LYS A 37 7.90 40.31 13.11
C LYS A 37 7.17 39.22 13.88
N LEU A 38 7.33 39.14 15.19
CA LEU A 38 6.76 38.10 16.03
C LEU A 38 5.83 38.69 17.10
N GLU A 39 4.76 37.96 17.42
CA GLU A 39 3.82 38.24 18.51
C GLU A 39 3.88 37.09 19.53
N TYR A 40 3.91 37.43 20.81
CA TYR A 40 4.16 36.50 21.92
C TYR A 40 3.12 36.55 23.02
N ARG A 41 3.02 35.43 23.74
CA ARG A 41 2.41 35.36 25.06
C ARG A 41 3.48 35.60 26.14
N LEU A 42 3.59 36.85 26.63
CA LEU A 42 4.69 37.28 27.50
C LEU A 42 4.61 36.75 28.94
N ASP A 43 3.42 36.41 29.44
CA ASP A 43 3.20 35.92 30.82
C ASP A 43 3.85 34.56 31.12
N VAL A 44 4.26 33.84 30.08
CA VAL A 44 4.90 32.52 30.17
C VAL A 44 6.30 32.49 29.55
N SER A 45 6.84 33.64 29.11
CA SER A 45 8.08 33.70 28.31
C SER A 45 9.18 34.49 29.02
N LYS A 46 10.41 33.97 29.01
CA LYS A 46 11.61 34.67 29.46
C LYS A 46 12.71 34.57 28.39
N PHE A 47 12.98 35.69 27.72
CA PHE A 47 13.97 35.76 26.65
C PHE A 47 15.39 35.95 27.19
N SER A 48 16.40 35.46 26.47
CA SER A 48 17.80 35.87 26.69
C SER A 48 18.05 37.29 26.17
N ASP A 49 19.09 37.93 26.70
CA ASP A 49 19.48 39.30 26.35
C ASP A 49 19.79 39.47 24.85
N ASP A 50 20.30 38.42 24.20
CA ASP A 50 20.60 38.39 22.76
C ASP A 50 19.38 38.04 21.89
N GLY A 51 18.22 37.75 22.50
CA GLY A 51 17.00 37.34 21.80
C GLY A 51 17.09 36.00 21.07
N GLN A 52 18.15 35.22 21.24
CA GLN A 52 18.32 33.95 20.53
C GLN A 52 17.64 32.78 21.23
N SER A 53 17.36 32.90 22.52
CA SER A 53 16.73 31.86 23.31
C SER A 53 15.53 32.37 24.12
N VAL A 54 14.62 31.46 24.42
CA VAL A 54 13.45 31.73 25.26
C VAL A 54 13.14 30.51 26.13
N ASP A 55 13.01 30.76 27.43
CA ASP A 55 12.45 29.81 28.38
C ASP A 55 10.94 30.03 28.45
N ILE A 56 10.19 28.93 28.41
CA ILE A 56 8.74 28.88 28.52
C ILE A 56 8.36 28.16 29.81
N ASP A 57 7.43 28.71 30.58
CA ASP A 57 6.84 28.06 31.76
C ASP A 57 5.30 28.12 31.73
N THR A 58 4.66 26.99 31.43
CA THR A 58 3.20 26.85 31.39
C THR A 58 2.62 26.18 32.64
N ALA A 59 3.40 26.03 33.73
CA ALA A 59 2.94 25.34 34.94
C ALA A 59 1.61 25.89 35.49
N ASN A 60 1.38 27.20 35.31
CA ASN A 60 0.19 27.92 35.74
C ASN A 60 -0.88 28.11 34.64
N SER A 61 -0.64 27.64 33.41
CA SER A 61 -1.58 27.72 32.29
C SER A 61 -1.69 26.38 31.54
N GLY A 62 -2.62 25.52 31.97
CA GLY A 62 -2.79 24.17 31.40
C GLY A 62 -3.65 24.07 30.13
N ASN A 63 -4.21 25.18 29.64
CA ASN A 63 -5.08 25.21 28.47
C ASN A 63 -4.29 25.41 27.17
N TRP A 64 -4.83 24.88 26.07
CA TRP A 64 -4.31 25.11 24.73
C TRP A 64 -4.29 26.60 24.39
N SER A 65 -3.13 27.12 23.98
CA SER A 65 -2.99 28.54 23.61
C SER A 65 -1.92 28.74 22.53
N VAL A 66 -2.10 29.77 21.70
CA VAL A 66 -1.03 30.27 20.81
C VAL A 66 0.02 30.94 21.69
N TRP A 67 1.26 30.49 21.62
CA TRP A 67 2.37 31.12 22.32
C TRP A 67 3.09 32.14 21.45
N LEU A 68 3.42 31.74 20.22
CA LEU A 68 4.16 32.54 19.26
C LEU A 68 3.42 32.51 17.94
N LYS A 69 3.32 33.65 17.27
CA LYS A 69 2.97 33.70 15.84
C LYS A 69 3.73 34.80 15.12
N THR A 70 4.01 34.59 13.84
CA THR A 70 4.53 35.67 12.97
C THR A 70 3.42 36.68 12.67
N LYS A 71 3.77 37.97 12.60
CA LYS A 71 2.85 39.04 12.18
C LYS A 71 2.42 38.88 10.73
N LYS A 72 1.29 39.48 10.38
CA LYS A 72 0.77 39.51 9.01
C LYS A 72 1.82 40.10 8.06
N GLY A 73 2.07 39.42 6.95
CA GLY A 73 3.01 39.86 5.91
C GLY A 73 4.44 39.33 6.06
N VAL A 74 4.77 38.65 7.16
CA VAL A 74 6.07 37.97 7.33
C VAL A 74 6.13 36.69 6.50
N ILE A 75 5.06 35.90 6.55
CA ILE A 75 4.88 34.70 5.73
C ILE A 75 3.95 35.08 4.56
N LEU A 76 4.52 35.15 3.37
CA LEU A 76 3.82 35.59 2.16
C LEU A 76 3.09 34.42 1.46
N PRO A 77 1.99 34.70 0.72
CA PRO A 77 1.30 33.69 -0.09
C PRO A 77 2.15 33.15 -1.23
N ASN A 78 1.89 31.90 -1.65
CA ASN A 78 2.52 31.23 -2.79
C ASN A 78 4.06 31.18 -2.73
N LYS A 79 4.65 31.17 -1.53
CA LYS A 79 6.09 31.12 -1.30
C LYS A 79 6.46 29.85 -0.54
N ASN A 80 7.74 29.48 -0.64
CA ASN A 80 8.30 28.40 0.17
C ASN A 80 9.11 29.01 1.31
N TYR A 81 8.95 28.46 2.50
CA TYR A 81 9.73 28.85 3.67
C TYR A 81 10.37 27.64 4.32
N ILE A 82 11.57 27.85 4.83
CA ILE A 82 12.22 26.95 5.76
C ILE A 82 12.17 27.57 7.15
N ILE A 83 11.74 26.78 8.12
CA ILE A 83 11.61 27.17 9.52
C ILE A 83 12.50 26.23 10.34
N SER A 84 13.42 26.77 11.12
CA SER A 84 14.26 25.95 12.00
C SER A 84 14.46 26.59 13.35
N PHE A 85 14.49 25.77 14.40
CA PHE A 85 14.84 26.16 15.76
C PHE A 85 15.26 24.91 16.52
N SER A 86 15.78 25.05 17.74
CA SER A 86 16.00 23.91 18.64
C SER A 86 15.12 24.06 19.88
N TYR A 87 14.68 22.96 20.46
CA TYR A 87 13.86 22.95 21.67
C TYR A 87 14.25 21.83 22.63
N GLN A 88 13.95 22.03 23.91
CA GLN A 88 14.02 21.02 24.95
C GLN A 88 12.80 21.16 25.85
N ILE A 89 11.98 20.12 25.96
CA ILE A 89 10.94 20.02 26.98
C ILE A 89 11.58 19.45 28.25
N LEU A 90 11.53 20.23 29.33
CA LEU A 90 12.15 19.89 30.61
C LEU A 90 11.32 18.82 31.36
N PRO A 91 11.94 18.08 32.31
CA PRO A 91 11.24 17.10 33.13
C PRO A 91 10.04 17.68 33.89
N GLY A 92 9.00 16.85 34.08
CA GLY A 92 7.77 17.24 34.77
C GLY A 92 6.59 17.60 33.85
N ALA A 93 6.75 17.43 32.53
CA ALA A 93 5.67 17.56 31.56
C ALA A 93 4.69 16.38 31.66
N ASP A 94 3.39 16.65 31.56
CA ASP A 94 2.37 15.60 31.49
C ASP A 94 2.28 14.96 30.09
N GLU A 95 1.56 13.85 29.97
CA GLU A 95 1.38 13.13 28.69
C GLU A 95 0.68 13.96 27.60
N ARG A 96 0.05 15.08 27.96
CA ARG A 96 -0.64 15.98 27.02
C ARG A 96 0.26 17.13 26.58
N SER A 97 1.48 17.22 27.12
CA SER A 97 2.40 18.32 26.91
C SER A 97 3.05 18.27 25.53
N ARG A 98 2.88 19.32 24.73
CA ARG A 98 3.41 19.39 23.36
C ARG A 98 3.60 20.82 22.87
N LEU A 99 4.60 20.99 22.00
CA LEU A 99 4.70 22.14 21.10
C LEU A 99 4.00 21.77 19.79
N HIS A 100 2.93 22.49 19.47
CA HIS A 100 2.17 22.27 18.25
C HIS A 100 2.50 23.37 17.24
N LEU A 101 3.20 22.99 16.18
CA LEU A 101 3.76 23.87 15.16
C LEU A 101 2.85 23.88 13.95
N LEU A 102 2.42 25.06 13.49
CA LEU A 102 1.59 25.16 12.29
C LEU A 102 1.87 26.40 11.45
N VAL A 103 1.46 26.36 10.18
CA VAL A 103 1.44 27.53 9.29
C VAL A 103 0.04 27.65 8.71
N ARG A 104 -0.68 28.71 9.10
CA ARG A 104 -2.11 28.91 8.79
C ARG A 104 -2.40 30.37 8.47
N PRO A 105 -3.39 30.69 7.61
CA PRO A 105 -3.91 32.03 7.49
C PRO A 105 -4.47 32.54 8.83
N LEU A 106 -4.10 33.75 9.26
CA LEU A 106 -4.58 34.35 10.52
C LEU A 106 -6.11 34.50 10.56
N SER A 107 -6.75 34.66 9.40
CA SER A 107 -8.20 34.72 9.21
C SER A 107 -8.93 33.39 9.39
N LYS A 108 -8.21 32.28 9.55
CA LYS A 108 -8.78 30.92 9.63
C LYS A 108 -8.50 30.30 10.99
N ILE A 109 -9.46 29.53 11.48
CA ILE A 109 -9.37 28.85 12.79
C ILE A 109 -9.43 27.34 12.70
N THR A 110 -9.67 26.78 11.50
CA THR A 110 -9.85 25.34 11.32
C THR A 110 -8.59 24.69 10.74
N PRO A 111 -8.32 23.40 11.04
CA PRO A 111 -7.10 22.72 10.61
C PRO A 111 -6.99 22.47 9.09
N GLU A 112 -8.09 22.57 8.34
CA GLU A 112 -8.11 22.30 6.90
C GLU A 112 -7.33 23.34 6.09
N ASP A 113 -7.08 24.51 6.67
CA ASP A 113 -6.31 25.61 6.07
C ASP A 113 -4.81 25.59 6.45
N ASP A 114 -4.37 24.60 7.23
CA ASP A 114 -2.96 24.43 7.62
C ASP A 114 -2.09 24.00 6.44
N CYS A 115 -1.10 24.80 6.09
CA CYS A 115 -0.04 24.41 5.13
C CYS A 115 1.04 23.54 5.77
N LEU A 116 1.11 23.56 7.10
CA LEU A 116 2.02 22.77 7.92
C LEU A 116 1.36 22.52 9.26
N ARG A 117 1.50 21.31 9.81
CA ARG A 117 1.03 20.96 11.15
C ARG A 117 1.86 19.81 11.72
N VAL A 118 2.59 20.05 12.81
CA VAL A 118 3.50 19.08 13.45
C VAL A 118 3.36 19.20 14.97
N ASP A 119 3.29 18.06 15.66
CA ASP A 119 3.37 17.99 17.12
C ASP A 119 4.76 17.51 17.54
N GLU A 120 5.37 18.22 18.48
CA GLU A 120 6.63 17.87 19.13
C GLU A 120 6.35 17.62 20.62
N SER A 121 6.40 16.36 21.07
CA SER A 121 5.86 15.96 22.38
C SER A 121 6.72 14.94 23.14
N THR A 122 8.01 15.20 23.30
CA THR A 122 8.89 14.28 24.06
C THR A 122 9.73 15.05 25.06
N VAL A 123 9.56 14.74 26.35
CA VAL A 123 10.51 15.10 27.40
C VAL A 123 11.88 14.56 26.99
N SER A 124 12.89 15.42 26.98
CA SER A 124 14.22 15.08 26.49
C SER A 124 15.26 15.77 27.35
N GLU A 125 16.27 15.02 27.79
CA GLU A 125 17.42 15.60 28.49
C GLU A 125 18.30 16.44 27.55
N LYS A 126 18.11 16.32 26.23
CA LYS A 126 18.91 17.00 25.20
C LYS A 126 18.05 17.93 24.35
N MET A 127 18.65 19.03 23.89
CA MET A 127 18.10 19.90 22.86
C MET A 127 17.87 19.13 21.55
N LYS A 128 16.68 19.26 20.98
CA LYS A 128 16.25 18.69 19.71
C LYS A 128 16.16 19.78 18.66
N LYS A 129 16.67 19.52 17.46
CA LYS A 129 16.60 20.45 16.34
C LYS A 129 15.37 20.17 15.48
N VAL A 130 14.60 21.21 15.20
CA VAL A 130 13.45 21.22 14.29
C VAL A 130 13.86 21.91 12.99
N VAL A 131 13.53 21.30 11.85
CA VAL A 131 13.70 21.90 10.52
C VAL A 131 12.49 21.52 9.67
N LEU A 132 11.63 22.50 9.40
CA LEU A 132 10.37 22.37 8.67
C LEU A 132 10.49 23.07 7.32
N SER A 133 9.82 22.52 6.31
CA SER A 133 9.66 23.15 5.00
C SER A 133 8.17 23.28 4.73
N VAL A 134 7.73 24.45 4.29
CA VAL A 134 6.31 24.73 4.03
C VAL A 134 6.16 25.49 2.72
N LYS A 135 5.09 25.18 1.98
CA LYS A 135 4.64 25.97 0.84
C LYS A 135 3.29 26.59 1.17
N THR A 136 3.21 27.91 1.15
CA THR A 136 1.95 28.64 1.37
C THR A 136 1.09 28.63 0.11
N GLN A 137 -0.23 28.75 0.28
CA GLN A 137 -1.18 28.84 -0.83
C GLN A 137 -1.54 30.31 -1.11
N SER A 138 -2.69 30.54 -1.76
CA SER A 138 -3.12 31.85 -2.22
C SER A 138 -3.63 32.81 -1.13
N ALA A 139 -3.91 32.33 0.09
CA ALA A 139 -4.38 33.19 1.18
C ALA A 139 -3.30 34.20 1.62
N GLY A 140 -3.66 35.49 1.74
CA GLY A 140 -2.67 36.56 1.88
C GLY A 140 -2.12 36.81 3.29
N ASP A 141 -2.60 36.11 4.32
CA ASP A 141 -2.35 36.41 5.72
C ASP A 141 -1.81 35.21 6.53
N TYR A 142 -0.98 34.38 5.89
CA TYR A 142 -0.31 33.27 6.59
C TYR A 142 0.55 33.73 7.77
N ALA A 143 0.58 32.89 8.80
CA ALA A 143 1.51 33.00 9.91
C ALA A 143 2.05 31.62 10.31
N PHE A 144 3.34 31.56 10.65
CA PHE A 144 3.88 30.45 11.43
C PHE A 144 3.48 30.65 12.88
N GLN A 145 2.98 29.60 13.53
CA GLN A 145 2.47 29.63 14.88
C GLN A 145 3.02 28.44 15.68
N ILE A 146 3.33 28.69 16.94
CA ILE A 146 3.66 27.67 17.93
C ILE A 146 2.59 27.75 19.01
N HIS A 147 1.82 26.68 19.14
CA HIS A 147 0.84 26.49 20.20
C HIS A 147 1.43 25.61 21.29
N MET A 148 0.95 25.81 22.51
CA MET A 148 1.28 24.99 23.66
C MET A 148 0.03 24.26 24.11
N GLY A 149 0.14 22.94 24.33
CA GLY A 149 -0.89 22.16 25.02
C GLY A 149 -0.28 21.48 26.22
N GLY A 150 -0.97 21.48 27.37
CA GLY A 150 -0.49 20.86 28.62
C GLY A 150 0.38 21.77 29.50
N LYS A 151 0.85 21.23 30.63
CA LYS A 151 1.70 21.93 31.61
C LYS A 151 3.13 21.44 31.52
N PHE A 152 4.05 22.32 31.13
CA PHE A 152 5.46 21.98 30.99
C PHE A 152 6.34 23.23 31.06
N LYS A 153 7.65 22.99 31.16
CA LYS A 153 8.68 24.00 30.91
C LYS A 153 9.48 23.61 29.69
N ALA A 154 9.86 24.57 28.87
CA ALA A 154 10.67 24.31 27.69
C ALA A 154 11.70 25.41 27.45
N LYS A 155 12.84 25.04 26.86
CA LYS A 155 13.83 25.97 26.34
C LYS A 155 13.82 25.90 24.83
N LEU A 156 13.76 27.03 24.14
CA LEU A 156 13.88 27.10 22.67
C LEU A 156 15.01 28.05 22.28
N GLU A 157 15.70 27.73 21.18
CA GLU A 157 16.88 28.45 20.71
C GLU A 157 16.92 28.58 19.19
N ASN A 158 17.50 29.67 18.69
CA ASN A 158 17.94 29.88 17.31
C ASN A 158 16.82 29.75 16.25
N LEU A 159 15.68 30.42 16.46
CA LEU A 159 14.64 30.49 15.43
C LEU A 159 15.17 31.16 14.17
N LYS A 160 14.96 30.52 13.03
CA LYS A 160 15.19 31.08 11.71
C LYS A 160 14.01 30.76 10.81
N ILE A 161 13.51 31.78 10.13
CA ILE A 161 12.55 31.62 9.04
C ILE A 161 13.16 32.33 7.83
N TYR A 162 13.30 31.65 6.71
CA TYR A 162 13.80 32.24 5.49
C TYR A 162 13.06 31.71 4.27
N GLU A 163 12.95 32.55 3.24
CA GLU A 163 12.37 32.14 1.97
C GLU A 163 13.32 31.14 1.31
N GLY A 164 12.78 29.97 0.94
CA GLY A 164 13.56 28.90 0.37
C GLY A 164 12.85 27.56 0.42
N SER A 165 13.43 26.58 -0.25
CA SER A 165 12.96 25.20 -0.24
C SER A 165 14.16 24.27 -0.27
N PHE A 166 14.04 23.13 0.41
CA PHE A 166 14.98 22.02 0.23
C PHE A 166 14.68 21.21 -1.04
N GLU A 167 13.58 21.53 -1.69
CA GLU A 167 13.17 20.94 -2.96
C GLU A 167 13.96 21.54 -4.12
N LYS A 168 14.70 20.70 -4.82
CA LYS A 168 15.29 21.03 -6.12
C LYS A 168 14.44 20.43 -7.23
N PHE A 169 14.19 21.21 -8.26
CA PHE A 169 13.53 20.75 -9.49
C PHE A 169 14.51 20.79 -10.66
N VAL A 170 14.60 19.70 -11.41
CA VAL A 170 15.38 19.59 -12.64
C VAL A 170 14.40 19.36 -13.80
N PRO A 171 14.14 20.38 -14.64
CA PRO A 171 13.23 20.25 -15.77
C PRO A 171 13.82 19.35 -16.85
N PHE A 172 12.96 18.70 -17.63
CA PHE A 172 13.38 18.09 -18.90
C PHE A 172 13.47 19.16 -20.00
N SER A 173 14.27 18.90 -21.03
CA SER A 173 14.52 19.84 -22.11
C SER A 173 14.00 19.31 -23.44
N GLU A 174 13.61 20.22 -24.33
CA GLU A 174 13.48 19.89 -25.75
C GLU A 174 14.86 19.51 -26.29
N HIS A 175 14.95 18.40 -27.02
CA HIS A 175 16.17 17.93 -27.68
C HIS A 175 17.40 17.74 -26.78
N SER A 176 17.26 16.99 -25.68
CA SER A 176 18.39 16.65 -24.81
C SER A 176 19.34 15.64 -25.48
N ALA A 177 20.65 15.86 -25.39
CA ALA A 177 21.64 14.87 -25.84
C ALA A 177 21.52 13.60 -24.99
N GLN A 178 21.59 12.43 -25.63
CA GLN A 178 21.51 11.15 -24.95
C GLN A 178 22.58 11.03 -23.86
N TRP A 179 22.16 10.59 -22.67
CA TRP A 179 23.07 10.25 -21.59
C TRP A 179 23.78 8.94 -21.88
N ASN A 180 25.11 8.98 -21.95
CA ASN A 180 25.99 7.85 -22.28
C ASN A 180 26.80 7.33 -21.07
N GLY A 181 26.43 7.72 -19.86
CA GLY A 181 27.13 7.27 -18.66
C GLY A 181 26.99 5.75 -18.44
N LYS A 182 27.99 5.16 -17.79
CA LYS A 182 27.96 3.73 -17.44
C LYS A 182 27.11 3.53 -16.18
N ILE A 183 26.12 2.64 -16.27
CA ILE A 183 25.40 2.12 -15.10
C ILE A 183 26.07 0.82 -14.69
N LYS A 184 26.75 0.82 -13.54
CA LYS A 184 27.27 -0.41 -12.93
C LYS A 184 26.12 -1.18 -12.26
N ASP A 185 26.22 -2.50 -12.24
CA ASP A 185 25.33 -3.39 -11.48
C ASP A 185 23.84 -3.15 -11.75
N LEU A 186 23.47 -3.29 -13.03
CA LEU A 186 22.09 -3.14 -13.47
C LEU A 186 21.22 -4.24 -12.84
N PRO A 187 20.10 -3.91 -12.17
CA PRO A 187 19.17 -4.90 -11.65
C PRO A 187 18.68 -5.83 -12.77
N THR A 188 18.71 -7.14 -12.53
CA THR A 188 18.34 -8.15 -13.52
C THR A 188 16.92 -8.69 -13.31
N GLY A 189 16.36 -8.49 -12.12
CA GLY A 189 15.11 -9.13 -11.69
C GLY A 189 15.31 -10.60 -11.35
N ALA A 190 14.21 -11.36 -11.37
CA ALA A 190 14.16 -12.79 -11.11
C ALA A 190 14.99 -13.60 -12.11
N LYS A 191 15.57 -14.70 -11.64
CA LYS A 191 16.18 -15.74 -12.47
C LYS A 191 15.12 -16.74 -12.92
N GLU A 192 15.23 -17.18 -14.17
CA GLU A 192 14.41 -18.29 -14.68
C GLU A 192 14.59 -19.58 -13.86
N PHE A 193 13.51 -20.35 -13.74
CA PHE A 193 13.47 -21.63 -13.02
C PHE A 193 12.34 -22.53 -13.52
N ASP A 194 12.42 -23.83 -13.25
CA ASP A 194 11.37 -24.77 -13.64
C ASP A 194 10.42 -25.13 -12.49
N VAL A 195 9.16 -25.38 -12.85
CA VAL A 195 8.17 -25.98 -11.96
C VAL A 195 7.90 -27.38 -12.48
N GLU A 196 8.34 -28.39 -11.72
CA GLU A 196 8.18 -29.78 -12.14
C GLU A 196 6.70 -30.18 -12.26
N LEU A 197 6.35 -30.79 -13.40
CA LEU A 197 5.05 -31.43 -13.59
C LEU A 197 4.99 -32.79 -12.88
N PRO A 198 3.77 -33.35 -12.67
CA PRO A 198 3.59 -34.71 -12.18
C PRO A 198 4.46 -35.75 -12.91
N LYS A 199 5.15 -36.61 -12.16
CA LYS A 199 5.97 -37.73 -12.64
C LYS A 199 5.48 -39.04 -12.02
N PRO A 200 4.24 -39.48 -12.35
CA PRO A 200 3.67 -40.66 -11.72
C PRO A 200 4.43 -41.93 -12.09
N GLN A 201 4.56 -42.86 -11.15
CA GLN A 201 5.14 -44.17 -11.43
C GLN A 201 4.21 -45.07 -12.25
N LYS A 202 2.90 -44.81 -12.21
CA LYS A 202 1.85 -45.57 -12.89
C LYS A 202 0.81 -44.62 -13.47
N GLU A 203 0.33 -44.88 -14.67
CA GLU A 203 -0.72 -44.10 -15.33
C GLU A 203 -2.12 -44.63 -14.97
N ILE A 204 -2.55 -44.39 -13.73
CA ILE A 204 -3.89 -44.76 -13.28
C ILE A 204 -4.80 -43.53 -13.34
N VAL A 205 -5.88 -43.63 -14.12
CA VAL A 205 -6.90 -42.58 -14.27
C VAL A 205 -8.17 -43.00 -13.55
N VAL A 206 -8.71 -42.11 -12.72
CA VAL A 206 -10.00 -42.26 -12.02
C VAL A 206 -10.99 -41.28 -12.62
N ASN A 207 -12.23 -41.71 -12.86
CA ASN A 207 -13.30 -40.81 -13.26
C ASN A 207 -14.10 -40.37 -12.02
N ALA A 208 -14.35 -39.08 -11.89
CA ALA A 208 -15.13 -38.55 -10.77
C ALA A 208 -16.59 -39.04 -10.80
N GLU A 209 -17.13 -39.38 -11.97
CA GLU A 209 -18.47 -39.97 -12.13
C GLU A 209 -18.62 -41.31 -11.37
N ASP A 210 -17.54 -42.10 -11.25
CA ASP A 210 -17.54 -43.38 -10.52
C ASP A 210 -17.79 -43.18 -9.00
N PHE A 211 -17.61 -41.95 -8.52
CA PHE A 211 -17.88 -41.53 -7.14
C PHE A 211 -19.19 -40.75 -7.00
N GLY A 212 -20.00 -40.68 -8.06
CA GLY A 212 -21.28 -39.97 -8.10
C GLY A 212 -21.16 -38.47 -8.36
N VAL A 213 -20.00 -37.98 -8.81
CA VAL A 213 -19.82 -36.57 -9.18
C VAL A 213 -20.42 -36.33 -10.56
N THR A 214 -21.69 -35.93 -10.59
CA THR A 214 -22.43 -35.54 -11.81
C THR A 214 -22.99 -34.13 -11.67
N PRO A 215 -23.38 -33.44 -12.76
CA PRO A 215 -24.00 -32.12 -12.69
C PRO A 215 -25.29 -32.04 -11.84
N PHE A 216 -25.95 -33.18 -11.61
CA PHE A 216 -27.16 -33.28 -10.77
C PHE A 216 -26.85 -33.64 -9.30
N CYS A 217 -25.58 -33.87 -8.97
CA CYS A 217 -25.16 -34.23 -7.63
C CYS A 217 -25.38 -33.05 -6.66
N THR A 218 -26.05 -33.30 -5.54
CA THR A 218 -26.22 -32.32 -4.46
C THR A 218 -25.08 -32.34 -3.45
N THR A 219 -24.21 -33.36 -3.53
CA THR A 219 -23.07 -33.62 -2.63
C THR A 219 -21.74 -33.57 -3.37
N VAL A 220 -21.61 -32.62 -4.32
CA VAL A 220 -20.42 -32.46 -5.19
C VAL A 220 -19.13 -32.48 -4.37
N ARG A 221 -19.07 -31.67 -3.30
CA ARG A 221 -17.87 -31.57 -2.46
C ARG A 221 -17.54 -32.90 -1.79
N GLU A 222 -18.50 -33.57 -1.15
CA GLU A 222 -18.23 -34.84 -0.46
C GLU A 222 -17.80 -35.92 -1.45
N SER A 223 -18.48 -36.03 -2.58
CA SER A 223 -18.22 -37.03 -3.61
C SER A 223 -16.87 -36.82 -4.28
N LEU A 224 -16.53 -35.56 -4.59
CA LEU A 224 -15.24 -35.22 -5.18
C LEU A 224 -14.09 -35.43 -4.19
N ASN A 225 -14.25 -35.06 -2.92
CA ASN A 225 -13.24 -35.35 -1.89
C ASN A 225 -13.04 -36.85 -1.69
N LYS A 226 -14.11 -37.67 -1.76
CA LYS A 226 -13.98 -39.14 -1.75
C LYS A 226 -13.16 -39.65 -2.94
N ALA A 227 -13.40 -39.12 -4.14
CA ALA A 227 -12.63 -39.47 -5.33
C ALA A 227 -11.15 -39.08 -5.21
N ILE A 228 -10.85 -37.89 -4.69
CA ILE A 228 -9.48 -37.42 -4.45
C ILE A 228 -8.76 -38.30 -3.43
N GLU A 229 -9.40 -38.62 -2.31
CA GLU A 229 -8.82 -39.52 -1.30
C GLU A 229 -8.62 -40.93 -1.83
N HIS A 230 -9.51 -41.43 -2.70
CA HIS A 230 -9.30 -42.70 -3.38
C HIS A 230 -8.08 -42.65 -4.32
N CYS A 231 -7.97 -41.60 -5.14
CA CYS A 231 -6.81 -41.39 -6.01
C CYS A 231 -5.50 -41.45 -5.23
N LYS A 232 -5.45 -40.76 -4.08
CA LYS A 232 -4.30 -40.77 -3.19
C LYS A 232 -3.96 -42.17 -2.67
N LYS A 233 -4.97 -42.93 -2.23
CA LYS A 233 -4.78 -44.29 -1.68
C LYS A 233 -4.21 -45.27 -2.70
N ILE A 234 -4.61 -45.16 -3.97
CA ILE A 234 -4.17 -46.09 -5.01
C ILE A 234 -2.96 -45.59 -5.80
N GLY A 235 -2.49 -44.37 -5.54
CA GLY A 235 -1.43 -43.74 -6.32
C GLY A 235 -1.87 -43.41 -7.75
N ALA A 236 -3.10 -42.92 -7.92
CA ALA A 236 -3.60 -42.50 -9.23
C ALA A 236 -2.81 -41.31 -9.77
N SER A 237 -2.52 -41.31 -11.06
CA SER A 237 -1.87 -40.19 -11.73
C SER A 237 -2.85 -39.08 -12.09
N LYS A 238 -4.14 -39.40 -12.25
CA LYS A 238 -5.15 -38.43 -12.70
C LYS A 238 -6.54 -38.70 -12.13
N LEU A 239 -7.23 -37.63 -11.75
CA LEU A 239 -8.68 -37.60 -11.58
C LEU A 239 -9.31 -36.75 -12.69
N ALA A 240 -10.20 -37.34 -13.48
CA ALA A 240 -10.91 -36.68 -14.56
C ALA A 240 -12.35 -36.35 -14.17
N LEU A 241 -12.76 -35.10 -14.36
CA LEU A 241 -14.14 -34.64 -14.20
C LEU A 241 -14.78 -34.45 -15.58
N LYS A 242 -15.98 -34.99 -15.76
CA LYS A 242 -16.75 -34.75 -16.98
C LYS A 242 -17.21 -33.30 -17.05
N LYS A 243 -17.11 -32.70 -18.23
CA LYS A 243 -17.60 -31.34 -18.48
C LYS A 243 -19.03 -31.14 -17.98
N GLY A 244 -19.22 -30.16 -17.11
CA GLY A 244 -20.54 -29.80 -16.60
C GLY A 244 -20.54 -28.56 -15.72
N ILE A 245 -21.73 -28.19 -15.25
CA ILE A 245 -21.92 -27.15 -14.23
C ILE A 245 -22.25 -27.88 -12.93
N TYR A 246 -21.48 -27.61 -11.87
CA TYR A 246 -21.59 -28.29 -10.58
C TYR A 246 -21.90 -27.28 -9.50
N TYR A 247 -23.10 -27.34 -8.92
CA TYR A 247 -23.50 -26.45 -7.84
C TYR A 247 -23.00 -26.98 -6.49
N VAL A 248 -22.33 -26.12 -5.72
CA VAL A 248 -21.70 -26.49 -4.43
C VAL A 248 -22.24 -25.57 -3.33
N SER A 249 -22.91 -26.17 -2.33
CA SER A 249 -23.52 -25.43 -1.21
C SER A 249 -22.89 -25.76 0.16
N GLN A 250 -22.00 -26.75 0.18
CA GLN A 250 -21.22 -27.17 1.34
C GLN A 250 -20.23 -26.07 1.73
N ASN A 251 -20.12 -25.77 3.03
CA ASN A 251 -19.20 -24.73 3.52
C ASN A 251 -17.72 -25.17 3.43
N ASP A 252 -17.44 -26.42 3.78
CA ASP A 252 -16.08 -26.94 3.75
C ASP A 252 -15.47 -26.97 2.33
N PRO A 253 -14.14 -26.84 2.20
CA PRO A 253 -13.48 -26.83 0.90
C PRO A 253 -13.48 -28.20 0.20
N ILE A 254 -13.32 -28.16 -1.12
CA ILE A 254 -12.77 -29.25 -1.92
C ILE A 254 -11.26 -29.31 -1.65
N LYS A 255 -10.73 -30.49 -1.32
CA LYS A 255 -9.40 -30.63 -0.69
C LYS A 255 -8.45 -31.47 -1.53
N PHE A 256 -7.27 -30.92 -1.79
CA PHE A 256 -6.10 -31.63 -2.27
C PHE A 256 -5.03 -31.57 -1.19
N GLU A 257 -4.95 -32.60 -0.35
CA GLU A 257 -4.05 -32.63 0.80
C GLU A 257 -3.01 -33.74 0.65
N LYS A 258 -1.72 -33.39 0.66
CA LYS A 258 -0.59 -34.34 0.57
C LYS A 258 -0.69 -35.26 -0.66
N MET A 259 -1.09 -34.69 -1.80
CA MET A 259 -1.04 -35.36 -3.10
C MET A 259 0.40 -35.32 -3.64
N ALA A 260 0.80 -36.36 -4.38
CA ALA A 260 2.10 -36.41 -5.03
C ALA A 260 1.94 -36.92 -6.47
N ASP A 261 2.62 -36.28 -7.43
CA ASP A 261 2.65 -36.72 -8.83
C ASP A 261 1.25 -36.92 -9.45
N PHE A 262 0.38 -35.93 -9.24
CA PHE A 262 -1.04 -36.04 -9.51
C PHE A 262 -1.59 -34.90 -10.38
N THR A 263 -2.52 -35.22 -11.27
CA THR A 263 -3.29 -34.25 -12.07
C THR A 263 -4.78 -34.29 -11.74
N PHE A 264 -5.38 -33.15 -11.44
CA PHE A 264 -6.82 -32.97 -11.52
C PHE A 264 -7.17 -32.27 -12.83
N ASP A 265 -7.95 -32.95 -13.68
CA ASP A 265 -8.46 -32.41 -14.93
C ASP A 265 -9.97 -32.16 -14.80
N GLY A 266 -10.34 -30.89 -14.73
CA GLY A 266 -11.73 -30.47 -14.57
C GLY A 266 -12.59 -30.61 -15.83
N GLY A 267 -12.01 -30.99 -16.98
CA GLY A 267 -12.75 -31.22 -18.22
C GLY A 267 -13.46 -29.99 -18.81
N GLY A 268 -13.05 -28.79 -18.43
CA GLY A 268 -13.71 -27.52 -18.79
C GLY A 268 -14.99 -27.26 -18.01
N SER A 269 -15.15 -27.87 -16.84
CA SER A 269 -16.33 -27.70 -15.97
C SER A 269 -16.37 -26.37 -15.24
N THR A 270 -17.54 -25.97 -14.76
CA THR A 270 -17.71 -24.79 -13.90
C THR A 270 -18.30 -25.21 -12.55
N PHE A 271 -17.63 -24.86 -11.45
CA PHE A 271 -18.16 -25.00 -10.10
C PHE A 271 -18.86 -23.71 -9.68
N VAL A 272 -20.15 -23.76 -9.37
CA VAL A 272 -20.96 -22.60 -8.95
C VAL A 272 -21.24 -22.71 -7.46
N PHE A 273 -20.68 -21.81 -6.66
CA PHE A 273 -20.78 -21.85 -5.21
C PHE A 273 -21.93 -20.98 -4.67
N TYR A 274 -22.59 -21.45 -3.62
CA TYR A 274 -23.50 -20.67 -2.78
C TYR A 274 -23.46 -21.19 -1.34
N LYS A 275 -22.64 -20.54 -0.49
CA LYS A 275 -22.33 -21.02 0.86
C LYS A 275 -22.09 -19.86 1.84
N LYS A 276 -21.76 -20.16 3.12
CA LYS A 276 -21.68 -19.15 4.19
C LYS A 276 -20.27 -18.84 4.70
N TYR A 277 -19.35 -19.81 4.69
CA TYR A 277 -17.99 -19.65 5.19
C TYR A 277 -17.05 -20.69 4.56
N GLY A 278 -15.75 -20.54 4.79
CA GLY A 278 -14.70 -21.45 4.32
C GLY A 278 -14.29 -21.18 2.87
N SER A 279 -13.06 -21.55 2.50
CA SER A 279 -12.56 -21.42 1.14
C SER A 279 -13.22 -22.42 0.18
N ASN A 280 -13.27 -22.15 -1.13
CA ASN A 280 -13.84 -23.09 -2.11
C ASN A 280 -12.92 -24.30 -2.32
N PHE A 281 -11.63 -24.05 -2.50
CA PHE A 281 -10.59 -25.06 -2.70
C PHE A 281 -9.44 -24.86 -1.72
N ASN A 282 -8.90 -25.97 -1.20
CA ASN A 282 -7.65 -26.00 -0.45
C ASN A 282 -6.67 -26.96 -1.11
N VAL A 283 -5.47 -26.47 -1.43
CA VAL A 283 -4.37 -27.25 -1.98
C VAL A 283 -3.20 -27.15 -1.01
N ASN A 284 -2.97 -28.21 -0.25
CA ASN A 284 -2.09 -28.16 0.92
C ASN A 284 -1.06 -29.29 0.90
N ASN A 285 0.20 -28.95 1.16
CA ASN A 285 1.31 -29.90 1.33
C ASN A 285 1.48 -30.88 0.15
N CYS A 286 1.16 -30.46 -1.07
CA CYS A 286 1.29 -31.30 -2.26
C CYS A 286 2.69 -31.20 -2.88
N LEU A 287 3.09 -32.25 -3.62
CA LEU A 287 4.35 -32.33 -4.35
C LEU A 287 4.11 -32.67 -5.82
N ARG A 288 4.55 -31.84 -6.77
CA ARG A 288 4.39 -32.07 -8.22
C ARG A 288 2.93 -32.36 -8.58
N VAL A 289 2.09 -31.34 -8.40
CA VAL A 289 0.65 -31.43 -8.69
C VAL A 289 0.26 -30.44 -9.78
N ARG A 290 -0.62 -30.88 -10.67
CA ARG A 290 -1.25 -30.02 -11.67
C ARG A 290 -2.78 -29.99 -11.49
N LEU A 291 -3.35 -28.81 -11.33
CA LEU A 291 -4.80 -28.60 -11.42
C LEU A 291 -5.09 -27.87 -12.73
N THR A 292 -6.04 -28.37 -13.53
CA THR A 292 -6.24 -27.84 -14.88
C THR A 292 -7.68 -27.95 -15.39
N ASN A 293 -8.05 -27.06 -16.32
CA ASN A 293 -9.30 -27.10 -17.09
C ASN A 293 -10.58 -27.01 -16.25
N PHE A 294 -10.74 -25.99 -15.41
CA PHE A 294 -12.03 -25.71 -14.76
C PHE A 294 -12.22 -24.24 -14.47
N ASN A 295 -13.47 -23.87 -14.23
CA ASN A 295 -13.87 -22.54 -13.83
C ASN A 295 -14.52 -22.57 -12.44
N ILE A 296 -14.44 -21.46 -11.72
CA ILE A 296 -15.10 -21.24 -10.45
C ILE A 296 -15.98 -20.00 -10.55
N ASP A 297 -17.21 -20.10 -10.10
CA ASP A 297 -18.17 -19.01 -10.12
C ASP A 297 -19.04 -19.02 -8.85
N TRP A 298 -19.84 -17.97 -8.70
CA TRP A 298 -20.80 -17.79 -7.63
C TRP A 298 -22.23 -17.77 -8.15
N ASP A 299 -23.18 -18.20 -7.33
CA ASP A 299 -24.60 -18.18 -7.68
C ASP A 299 -25.18 -16.75 -7.61
N TRP A 300 -24.95 -15.98 -8.68
CA TRP A 300 -25.43 -14.60 -8.84
C TRP A 300 -26.95 -14.46 -8.84
N ASP A 301 -27.69 -15.51 -9.17
CA ASP A 301 -29.15 -15.47 -9.16
C ASP A 301 -29.72 -15.51 -7.74
N LYS A 302 -29.02 -16.15 -6.81
CA LYS A 302 -29.41 -16.19 -5.38
C LYS A 302 -28.86 -15.01 -4.59
N ASP A 303 -27.59 -14.67 -4.78
CA ASP A 303 -26.89 -13.77 -3.87
C ASP A 303 -25.76 -12.98 -4.57
N PRO A 304 -26.08 -11.88 -5.27
CA PRO A 304 -25.07 -11.07 -5.95
C PRO A 304 -23.94 -10.60 -5.01
N ILE A 305 -22.68 -10.67 -5.47
CA ILE A 305 -21.52 -10.27 -4.67
C ILE A 305 -21.36 -8.75 -4.60
N ALA A 306 -21.74 -8.07 -5.67
CA ALA A 306 -21.81 -6.63 -5.79
C ALA A 306 -22.96 -6.25 -6.72
N SER A 307 -23.34 -4.98 -6.73
CA SER A 307 -24.36 -4.43 -7.61
C SER A 307 -23.94 -3.07 -8.14
N ILE A 308 -24.33 -2.76 -9.38
CA ILE A 308 -24.35 -1.36 -9.82
C ILE A 308 -25.67 -0.73 -9.34
N VAL A 309 -25.54 0.40 -8.64
CA VAL A 309 -26.67 1.15 -8.10
C VAL A 309 -26.65 2.59 -8.61
N LYS A 310 -27.82 3.16 -8.82
CA LYS A 310 -28.00 4.57 -9.17
C LYS A 310 -28.62 5.31 -7.99
N ILE A 311 -28.09 6.48 -7.66
CA ILE A 311 -28.65 7.34 -6.61
C ILE A 311 -29.84 8.10 -7.22
N GLU A 312 -31.04 7.86 -6.70
CA GLU A 312 -32.29 8.49 -7.17
C GLU A 312 -32.72 9.67 -6.30
N ASN A 313 -32.32 9.70 -5.02
CA ASN A 313 -32.64 10.79 -4.11
C ASN A 313 -31.58 10.94 -3.01
N ILE A 314 -31.42 12.15 -2.49
CA ILE A 314 -30.56 12.48 -1.35
C ILE A 314 -31.36 13.42 -0.46
N GLY A 315 -31.43 13.11 0.84
CA GLY A 315 -32.20 13.93 1.76
C GLY A 315 -31.79 13.78 3.21
N LYS A 316 -32.56 14.40 4.08
CA LYS A 316 -32.42 14.33 5.52
C LYS A 316 -33.80 14.25 6.16
N ASP A 317 -33.97 13.33 7.10
CA ASP A 317 -35.17 13.21 7.93
C ASP A 317 -34.79 13.11 9.42
N ALA A 318 -35.76 12.73 10.26
CA ALA A 318 -35.56 12.60 11.71
C ALA A 318 -34.50 11.55 12.09
N ASP A 319 -34.21 10.59 11.22
CA ASP A 319 -33.23 9.52 11.42
C ASP A 319 -31.84 9.87 10.86
N GLY A 320 -31.71 11.04 10.19
CA GLY A 320 -30.45 11.56 9.69
C GLY A 320 -30.41 11.72 8.18
N ASN A 321 -29.19 11.79 7.64
CA ASN A 321 -28.99 11.90 6.19
C ASN A 321 -29.26 10.53 5.53
N PHE A 322 -29.92 10.54 4.38
CA PHE A 322 -30.20 9.31 3.61
C PHE A 322 -29.91 9.49 2.13
N ILE A 323 -29.73 8.36 1.46
CA ILE A 323 -29.77 8.23 0.00
C ILE A 323 -30.80 7.16 -0.37
N ASP A 324 -31.55 7.39 -1.44
CA ASP A 324 -32.36 6.35 -2.08
C ASP A 324 -31.57 5.83 -3.28
N ILE A 325 -31.26 4.53 -3.27
CA ILE A 325 -30.50 3.88 -4.34
C ILE A 325 -31.36 2.85 -5.06
N LYS A 326 -31.18 2.74 -6.37
CA LYS A 326 -31.84 1.79 -7.26
C LYS A 326 -30.84 0.77 -7.80
N PHE A 327 -31.14 -0.51 -7.66
CA PHE A 327 -30.38 -1.61 -8.29
C PHE A 327 -30.75 -1.68 -9.77
N VAL A 328 -29.82 -1.32 -10.66
CA VAL A 328 -30.18 -0.98 -12.06
C VAL A 328 -30.48 -2.19 -12.94
N ASP A 329 -29.93 -3.37 -12.59
CA ASP A 329 -30.07 -4.61 -13.36
C ASP A 329 -31.14 -5.57 -12.79
N TYR A 330 -32.04 -5.06 -11.93
CA TYR A 330 -33.02 -5.86 -11.20
C TYR A 330 -34.39 -5.17 -11.15
N ASP A 331 -35.46 -5.93 -11.37
CA ASP A 331 -36.83 -5.50 -11.03
C ASP A 331 -37.14 -5.77 -9.54
N LYS A 332 -36.67 -6.92 -9.05
CA LYS A 332 -36.65 -7.29 -7.63
C LYS A 332 -35.29 -7.85 -7.29
N PHE A 333 -34.61 -7.26 -6.32
CA PHE A 333 -33.31 -7.74 -5.88
C PHE A 333 -33.46 -9.09 -5.15
N PRO A 334 -32.67 -10.13 -5.49
CA PRO A 334 -32.89 -11.49 -5.01
C PRO A 334 -32.74 -11.64 -3.49
N LYS A 335 -31.80 -10.90 -2.87
CA LYS A 335 -31.53 -10.95 -1.43
C LYS A 335 -31.99 -9.69 -0.72
N GLN A 336 -33.20 -9.71 -0.16
CA GLN A 336 -33.80 -8.53 0.48
C GLN A 336 -33.07 -8.07 1.76
N ASN A 337 -32.33 -8.94 2.45
CA ASN A 337 -31.39 -8.53 3.50
C ASN A 337 -30.02 -8.16 2.88
N VAL A 338 -29.98 -7.01 2.21
CA VAL A 338 -28.80 -6.53 1.50
C VAL A 338 -27.71 -6.18 2.49
N ARG A 339 -26.48 -6.61 2.20
CA ARG A 339 -25.31 -6.18 2.94
C ARG A 339 -24.64 -4.98 2.27
N PHE A 340 -24.26 -3.98 3.06
CA PHE A 340 -23.58 -2.79 2.58
C PHE A 340 -22.15 -2.77 3.12
N VAL A 341 -21.15 -3.06 2.28
CA VAL A 341 -19.74 -3.05 2.70
C VAL A 341 -19.06 -1.76 2.24
N ILE A 342 -18.86 -1.64 0.94
CA ILE A 342 -18.16 -0.51 0.32
C ILE A 342 -18.99 -0.04 -0.87
N MET A 343 -19.16 1.27 -0.99
CA MET A 343 -19.75 1.90 -2.16
C MET A 343 -18.73 2.82 -2.83
N THR A 344 -18.45 2.58 -4.10
CA THR A 344 -17.45 3.31 -4.88
C THR A 344 -18.11 3.96 -6.08
N PRO A 345 -17.79 5.22 -6.44
CA PRO A 345 -18.21 5.84 -7.69
C PRO A 345 -17.93 4.93 -8.90
N TYR A 346 -18.87 4.89 -9.84
CA TYR A 346 -18.79 4.04 -11.01
C TYR A 346 -19.04 4.84 -12.28
N ASP A 347 -18.15 4.67 -13.27
CA ASP A 347 -18.30 5.22 -14.61
C ASP A 347 -19.09 4.21 -15.47
N PRO A 348 -20.35 4.49 -15.84
CA PRO A 348 -21.17 3.57 -16.62
C PRO A 348 -20.74 3.45 -18.09
N VAL A 349 -19.95 4.38 -18.61
CA VAL A 349 -19.43 4.34 -19.99
C VAL A 349 -18.18 3.47 -20.05
N ALA A 350 -17.20 3.73 -19.18
CA ALA A 350 -16.01 2.89 -19.05
C ALA A 350 -16.30 1.53 -18.40
N LYS A 351 -17.47 1.41 -17.75
CA LYS A 351 -17.86 0.25 -16.93
C LYS A 351 -16.84 -0.05 -15.84
N ALA A 352 -16.33 0.97 -15.17
CA ALA A 352 -15.21 0.84 -14.26
C ALA A 352 -15.42 1.62 -12.96
N VAL A 353 -14.83 1.13 -11.88
CA VAL A 353 -14.45 1.99 -10.75
C VAL A 353 -13.28 2.89 -11.15
N GLY A 354 -12.93 3.86 -10.31
CA GLY A 354 -11.85 4.80 -10.62
C GLY A 354 -12.33 6.08 -11.29
N VAL A 355 -13.32 6.74 -10.68
CA VAL A 355 -13.77 8.08 -11.08
C VAL A 355 -12.88 9.12 -10.41
N GLU A 356 -12.47 10.14 -11.18
CA GLU A 356 -11.57 11.20 -10.70
C GLU A 356 -12.12 11.91 -9.45
N GLY A 357 -11.30 12.02 -8.40
CA GLY A 357 -11.71 12.58 -7.10
C GLY A 357 -12.73 11.73 -6.33
N GLY A 358 -13.16 10.59 -6.89
CA GLY A 358 -14.11 9.66 -6.32
C GLY A 358 -13.50 8.84 -5.19
N LYS A 359 -13.82 9.20 -3.95
CA LYS A 359 -13.44 8.40 -2.78
C LYS A 359 -14.51 7.36 -2.49
N GLU A 360 -14.10 6.19 -2.02
CA GLU A 360 -15.05 5.18 -1.55
C GLU A 360 -15.77 5.61 -0.27
N TYR A 361 -16.96 5.05 -0.06
CA TYR A 361 -17.70 5.12 1.19
C TYR A 361 -17.77 3.74 1.83
N ASN A 362 -17.03 3.56 2.92
CA ASN A 362 -17.05 2.33 3.71
C ASN A 362 -18.15 2.41 4.78
N PHE A 363 -19.08 1.46 4.77
CA PHE A 363 -20.17 1.39 5.74
C PHE A 363 -19.75 0.80 7.09
N GLY A 364 -18.53 0.27 7.21
CA GLY A 364 -17.99 -0.36 8.41
C GLY A 364 -18.56 -1.75 8.69
N ASN A 365 -19.08 -2.43 7.67
CA ASN A 365 -19.77 -3.72 7.81
C ASN A 365 -19.00 -4.88 7.14
N ASN A 366 -17.69 -4.92 7.37
CA ASN A 366 -16.81 -5.97 6.82
C ASN A 366 -17.07 -7.37 7.42
N ASP A 367 -17.75 -7.48 8.56
CA ASP A 367 -18.13 -8.77 9.16
C ASP A 367 -19.63 -9.13 9.00
N GLY A 368 -20.39 -8.25 8.32
CA GLY A 368 -21.81 -8.45 8.04
C GLY A 368 -22.77 -8.17 9.20
N LYS A 369 -22.28 -7.74 10.37
CA LYS A 369 -23.11 -7.57 11.58
C LYS A 369 -23.73 -6.18 11.74
N ASN A 370 -23.15 -5.15 11.14
CA ASN A 370 -23.48 -3.75 11.38
C ASN A 370 -23.97 -3.05 10.10
N ASN A 371 -25.02 -3.60 9.49
CA ASN A 371 -25.64 -2.96 8.34
C ASN A 371 -26.16 -1.55 8.71
N PRO A 372 -26.04 -0.56 7.81
CA PRO A 372 -26.68 0.73 8.01
C PRO A 372 -28.19 0.54 8.10
N LYS A 373 -28.87 1.43 8.83
CA LYS A 373 -30.34 1.50 8.79
C LYS A 373 -30.77 1.66 7.35
N ASN A 374 -31.77 0.88 6.94
CA ASN A 374 -32.27 0.87 5.57
C ASN A 374 -33.75 0.46 5.52
N LYS A 375 -34.43 0.83 4.42
CA LYS A 375 -35.84 0.52 4.16
C LYS A 375 -36.09 0.38 2.66
N TRP A 376 -36.62 -0.76 2.23
CA TRP A 376 -37.06 -0.95 0.85
C TRP A 376 -38.25 -0.03 0.52
N LEU A 377 -38.16 0.64 -0.63
CA LEU A 377 -39.21 1.50 -1.19
C LEU A 377 -39.97 0.78 -2.31
N SER A 378 -39.29 -0.14 -3.01
CA SER A 378 -39.84 -1.03 -4.03
C SER A 378 -39.01 -2.33 -4.07
N GLY A 379 -39.24 -3.22 -5.04
CA GLY A 379 -38.44 -4.44 -5.20
C GLY A 379 -36.95 -4.21 -5.50
N ASN A 380 -36.59 -3.06 -6.05
CA ASN A 380 -35.24 -2.71 -6.50
C ASN A 380 -34.77 -1.32 -6.06
N GLN A 381 -35.47 -0.66 -5.15
CA GLN A 381 -35.10 0.65 -4.62
C GLN A 381 -35.10 0.63 -3.09
N ILE A 382 -34.01 1.06 -2.48
CA ILE A 382 -33.80 1.06 -1.03
C ILE A 382 -33.32 2.42 -0.54
N ARG A 383 -33.92 2.90 0.55
CA ARG A 383 -33.41 4.02 1.34
C ARG A 383 -32.34 3.51 2.29
N VAL A 384 -31.20 4.17 2.33
CA VAL A 384 -30.09 3.87 3.25
C VAL A 384 -29.71 5.14 3.99
N TRP A 385 -29.72 5.10 5.32
CA TRP A 385 -29.26 6.21 6.14
C TRP A 385 -27.73 6.15 6.25
N VAL A 386 -27.08 7.25 5.91
CA VAL A 386 -25.63 7.37 5.83
C VAL A 386 -25.12 8.31 6.92
N ARG A 387 -23.93 8.01 7.45
CA ARG A 387 -23.30 8.83 8.51
C ARG A 387 -23.07 10.27 8.06
N GLN A 388 -22.71 10.43 6.78
CA GLN A 388 -22.52 11.71 6.14
C GLN A 388 -22.72 11.54 4.62
N THR A 389 -23.23 12.58 3.97
CA THR A 389 -23.24 12.63 2.51
C THR A 389 -21.80 12.80 2.00
N GLN A 390 -21.52 12.22 0.83
CA GLN A 390 -20.23 12.33 0.17
C GLN A 390 -20.34 13.25 -1.04
N PRO A 391 -19.26 13.95 -1.45
CA PRO A 391 -19.28 14.79 -2.65
C PRO A 391 -19.68 14.08 -3.94
N PHE A 392 -19.47 12.76 -4.02
CA PHE A 392 -19.86 11.94 -5.16
C PHE A 392 -21.30 11.43 -5.09
N PHE A 393 -22.01 11.60 -3.97
CA PHE A 393 -23.44 11.33 -3.92
C PHE A 393 -24.16 12.42 -4.71
N LYS A 394 -24.51 12.09 -5.95
CA LYS A 394 -25.25 12.97 -6.86
C LYS A 394 -26.46 12.21 -7.37
N VAL A 395 -27.64 12.84 -7.35
CA VAL A 395 -28.83 12.27 -8.01
C VAL A 395 -28.51 12.02 -9.48
N GLY A 396 -28.78 10.81 -9.97
CA GLY A 396 -28.37 10.35 -11.29
C GLY A 396 -27.00 9.65 -11.34
N GLY A 397 -26.17 9.79 -10.30
CA GLY A 397 -24.84 9.18 -10.21
C GLY A 397 -24.89 7.67 -9.96
N TYR A 398 -23.90 6.96 -10.49
CA TYR A 398 -23.76 5.52 -10.37
C TYR A 398 -22.66 5.15 -9.37
N CYS A 399 -22.88 4.06 -8.65
CA CYS A 399 -21.89 3.48 -7.76
C CYS A 399 -21.88 1.96 -7.90
N ARG A 400 -20.72 1.35 -7.66
CA ARG A 400 -20.62 -0.07 -7.36
C ARG A 400 -20.78 -0.26 -5.86
N LEU A 401 -21.80 -1.00 -5.44
CA LEU A 401 -22.03 -1.41 -4.06
C LEU A 401 -21.57 -2.86 -3.87
N VAL A 402 -20.57 -3.06 -3.03
CA VAL A 402 -20.02 -4.38 -2.69
C VAL A 402 -20.74 -4.94 -1.47
N HIS A 403 -21.15 -6.20 -1.54
CA HIS A 403 -21.94 -6.88 -0.50
C HIS A 403 -21.11 -7.80 0.40
N TYR A 404 -19.90 -8.19 0.01
CA TYR A 404 -19.01 -9.07 0.77
C TYR A 404 -17.58 -8.55 0.79
N SER A 405 -16.82 -8.84 1.85
CA SER A 405 -15.42 -8.42 2.01
C SER A 405 -14.70 -9.41 2.90
N TYR A 406 -13.73 -10.13 2.32
CA TYR A 406 -12.94 -11.18 3.00
C TYR A 406 -13.74 -12.34 3.62
N ASP A 407 -15.00 -12.55 3.22
CA ASP A 407 -15.87 -13.57 3.80
C ASP A 407 -15.40 -15.01 3.51
N MET A 408 -15.04 -15.30 2.27
CA MET A 408 -14.72 -16.65 1.76
C MET A 408 -13.69 -16.57 0.62
N GLY A 409 -12.45 -16.99 0.88
CA GLY A 409 -11.44 -17.11 -0.18
C GLY A 409 -11.84 -18.15 -1.24
N CYS A 410 -11.44 -17.99 -2.50
CA CYS A 410 -11.74 -18.97 -3.53
C CYS A 410 -10.76 -20.15 -3.45
N ILE A 411 -9.46 -19.92 -3.64
CA ILE A 411 -8.44 -20.97 -3.55
C ILE A 411 -7.40 -20.61 -2.49
N THR A 412 -7.15 -21.53 -1.55
CA THR A 412 -6.02 -21.42 -0.62
C THR A 412 -4.92 -22.38 -1.04
N LEU A 413 -3.69 -21.87 -1.14
CA LEU A 413 -2.47 -22.65 -1.37
C LEU A 413 -1.61 -22.59 -0.11
N ASP A 414 -1.28 -23.75 0.47
CA ASP A 414 -0.44 -23.81 1.66
C ASP A 414 0.67 -24.86 1.50
N SER A 415 1.92 -24.40 1.53
CA SER A 415 3.10 -25.27 1.67
C SER A 415 3.23 -26.36 0.59
N ASN A 416 2.81 -26.08 -0.66
CA ASN A 416 3.04 -27.00 -1.77
C ASN A 416 4.42 -26.78 -2.39
N LYS A 417 4.94 -27.83 -3.04
CA LYS A 417 6.19 -27.78 -3.82
C LYS A 417 5.97 -28.30 -5.24
N HIS A 418 6.32 -27.52 -6.25
CA HIS A 418 6.03 -27.82 -7.66
C HIS A 418 4.53 -27.94 -7.94
N LEU A 419 3.83 -26.82 -7.92
CA LEU A 419 2.40 -26.74 -8.19
C LEU A 419 2.15 -25.99 -9.51
N THR A 420 1.39 -26.59 -10.43
CA THR A 420 0.95 -25.93 -11.67
C THR A 420 -0.57 -25.77 -11.67
N MET A 421 -1.02 -24.53 -11.83
CA MET A 421 -2.42 -24.16 -12.07
C MET A 421 -2.52 -23.71 -13.52
N ASP A 422 -3.16 -24.51 -14.37
CA ASP A 422 -3.12 -24.33 -15.83
C ASP A 422 -4.52 -24.31 -16.45
N ASN A 423 -4.87 -23.25 -17.18
CA ASN A 423 -6.16 -23.08 -17.84
C ASN A 423 -7.33 -23.15 -16.83
N ILE A 424 -7.36 -22.17 -15.91
CA ILE A 424 -8.40 -22.05 -14.87
C ILE A 424 -8.94 -20.63 -14.88
N ASN A 425 -10.26 -20.47 -14.77
CA ASN A 425 -10.88 -19.15 -14.61
C ASN A 425 -11.61 -19.04 -13.27
N ILE A 426 -11.39 -17.97 -12.52
CA ILE A 426 -12.28 -17.54 -11.45
C ILE A 426 -13.17 -16.43 -12.01
N TYR A 427 -14.45 -16.73 -12.21
CA TYR A 427 -15.44 -15.76 -12.65
C TYR A 427 -15.91 -14.89 -11.50
N SER A 428 -16.17 -15.48 -10.34
CA SER A 428 -16.46 -14.69 -9.14
C SER A 428 -16.27 -15.41 -7.81
N CYS A 429 -15.95 -14.67 -6.74
CA CYS A 429 -15.85 -15.18 -5.37
C CYS A 429 -16.00 -14.07 -4.29
N CYS A 430 -16.56 -14.44 -3.14
CA CYS A 430 -16.82 -13.54 -2.00
C CYS A 430 -15.59 -13.37 -1.07
N GLY A 431 -14.42 -13.07 -1.63
CA GLY A 431 -13.19 -12.85 -0.86
C GLY A 431 -11.99 -12.81 -1.78
N HIS A 432 -10.83 -13.27 -1.27
CA HIS A 432 -9.63 -13.41 -2.10
C HIS A 432 -9.88 -14.37 -3.25
N GLY A 433 -9.33 -14.07 -4.44
CA GLY A 433 -9.21 -15.05 -5.51
C GLY A 433 -8.29 -16.20 -5.07
N ILE A 434 -7.03 -15.88 -4.77
CA ILE A 434 -6.07 -16.84 -4.21
C ILE A 434 -5.39 -16.25 -2.98
N ALA A 435 -5.32 -17.06 -1.91
CA ALA A 435 -4.50 -16.77 -0.73
C ALA A 435 -3.39 -17.82 -0.58
N ILE A 436 -2.15 -17.38 -0.42
CA ILE A 436 -0.96 -18.22 -0.42
C ILE A 436 -0.23 -18.08 0.91
N HIS A 437 0.07 -19.23 1.54
CA HIS A 437 0.63 -19.30 2.87
C HIS A 437 1.76 -20.35 2.99
N GLY A 438 2.47 -20.25 4.11
CA GLY A 438 3.38 -21.30 4.58
C GLY A 438 4.63 -21.43 3.72
N SER A 439 5.12 -22.66 3.58
CA SER A 439 6.35 -22.96 2.83
C SER A 439 6.09 -23.17 1.32
N GLN A 440 5.12 -22.45 0.73
CA GLN A 440 4.80 -22.57 -0.69
C GLN A 440 6.05 -22.28 -1.54
N GLN A 441 6.39 -23.17 -2.48
CA GLN A 441 7.65 -23.10 -3.22
C GLN A 441 7.50 -23.66 -4.64
N TYR A 442 8.10 -23.03 -5.65
CA TYR A 442 8.03 -23.46 -7.05
C TYR A 442 6.58 -23.66 -7.53
N TRP A 443 5.90 -22.58 -7.91
CA TRP A 443 4.55 -22.69 -8.47
C TRP A 443 4.34 -21.82 -9.70
N HIS A 444 3.43 -22.27 -10.56
CA HIS A 444 3.18 -21.67 -11.86
C HIS A 444 1.68 -21.49 -12.09
N PHE A 445 1.27 -20.25 -12.35
CA PHE A 445 -0.02 -19.88 -12.92
C PHE A 445 0.14 -19.67 -14.41
N LYS A 446 -0.48 -20.56 -15.20
CA LYS A 446 -0.41 -20.55 -16.66
C LYS A 446 -1.82 -20.43 -17.21
N ASN A 447 -2.13 -19.36 -17.95
CA ASN A 447 -3.50 -19.12 -18.42
C ASN A 447 -4.53 -19.18 -17.26
N PHE A 448 -4.16 -18.59 -16.12
CA PHE A 448 -4.98 -18.54 -14.92
C PHE A 448 -5.62 -17.16 -14.84
N ASN A 449 -6.93 -17.07 -15.03
CA ASN A 449 -7.61 -15.78 -15.16
C ASN A 449 -8.59 -15.55 -14.00
N ILE A 450 -8.75 -14.30 -13.61
CA ILE A 450 -9.83 -13.86 -12.72
C ILE A 450 -10.55 -12.72 -13.43
N VAL A 451 -11.62 -13.08 -14.16
CA VAL A 451 -12.25 -12.22 -15.17
C VAL A 451 -13.76 -12.36 -15.12
N ILE A 452 -14.50 -11.31 -15.49
CA ILE A 452 -15.94 -11.43 -15.72
C ILE A 452 -16.14 -12.30 -16.97
N PRO A 453 -16.94 -13.38 -16.91
CA PRO A 453 -17.20 -14.21 -18.07
C PRO A 453 -17.93 -13.41 -19.15
N ASN A 454 -17.59 -13.67 -20.42
CA ASN A 454 -18.28 -13.08 -21.56
C ASN A 454 -19.61 -13.81 -21.87
N ASP A 455 -20.50 -13.89 -20.88
CA ASP A 455 -21.81 -14.56 -20.95
C ASP A 455 -22.97 -13.59 -21.24
N GLY A 456 -22.68 -12.29 -21.34
CA GLY A 456 -23.68 -11.24 -21.56
C GLY A 456 -24.48 -10.83 -20.32
N ASN A 457 -24.21 -11.42 -19.15
CA ASN A 457 -24.92 -11.10 -17.91
C ASN A 457 -24.46 -9.75 -17.34
N LYS A 458 -25.27 -8.71 -17.58
CA LYS A 458 -24.99 -7.33 -17.13
C LYS A 458 -24.91 -7.15 -15.61
N ARG A 459 -25.44 -8.10 -14.82
CA ARG A 459 -25.42 -8.04 -13.35
C ARG A 459 -24.00 -8.22 -12.78
N ARG A 460 -23.11 -8.86 -13.54
CA ARG A 460 -21.73 -9.13 -13.10
C ARG A 460 -20.90 -7.84 -13.19
N CYS A 461 -20.50 -7.30 -12.05
CA CYS A 461 -19.70 -6.07 -11.96
C CYS A 461 -18.45 -6.19 -11.07
N ILE A 462 -18.15 -7.42 -10.62
CA ILE A 462 -16.99 -7.74 -9.80
C ILE A 462 -16.58 -9.21 -10.01
N THR A 463 -15.29 -9.51 -9.85
CA THR A 463 -14.77 -10.88 -9.84
C THR A 463 -14.49 -11.34 -8.40
N SER A 464 -13.47 -10.78 -7.74
CA SER A 464 -13.16 -11.02 -6.34
C SER A 464 -13.62 -9.85 -5.47
N SER A 465 -14.15 -10.14 -4.28
CA SER A 465 -14.52 -9.09 -3.31
C SER A 465 -13.37 -8.67 -2.37
N ALA A 466 -12.15 -9.17 -2.62
CA ALA A 466 -10.87 -8.74 -2.05
C ALA A 466 -9.76 -8.90 -3.11
N ASP A 467 -8.49 -9.04 -2.72
CA ASP A 467 -7.34 -9.27 -3.60
C ASP A 467 -7.56 -10.44 -4.56
N HIS A 468 -7.06 -10.32 -5.79
CA HIS A 468 -7.05 -11.42 -6.75
C HIS A 468 -6.04 -12.50 -6.35
N CYS A 469 -4.83 -12.12 -5.96
CA CYS A 469 -3.76 -13.03 -5.53
C CYS A 469 -2.94 -12.43 -4.40
N HIS A 470 -3.03 -13.02 -3.20
CA HIS A 470 -2.33 -12.56 -2.00
C HIS A 470 -1.30 -13.60 -1.53
N ILE A 471 -0.02 -13.29 -1.69
CA ILE A 471 1.10 -14.05 -1.12
C ILE A 471 1.45 -13.44 0.22
N ILE A 472 1.15 -14.17 1.29
CA ILE A 472 1.24 -13.70 2.67
C ILE A 472 2.52 -14.20 3.34
N ASN A 473 2.98 -15.40 2.95
CA ASN A 473 4.27 -16.00 3.28
C ASN A 473 4.56 -17.09 2.25
N SER A 474 5.79 -17.18 1.76
CA SER A 474 6.23 -18.27 0.88
C SER A 474 7.74 -18.53 0.99
N LYS A 475 8.24 -19.51 0.23
CA LYS A 475 9.68 -19.71 -0.03
C LYS A 475 10.09 -19.29 -1.44
N GLY A 476 9.22 -18.56 -2.15
CA GLY A 476 9.50 -18.01 -3.47
C GLY A 476 9.44 -18.99 -4.64
N PHE A 477 9.95 -18.56 -5.77
CA PHE A 477 9.88 -19.24 -7.07
C PHE A 477 8.45 -19.31 -7.60
N PHE A 478 7.88 -18.14 -7.90
CA PHE A 478 6.56 -17.99 -8.52
C PHE A 478 6.66 -17.57 -9.99
N LYS A 479 5.92 -18.25 -10.87
CA LYS A 479 5.69 -17.83 -12.26
C LYS A 479 4.22 -17.54 -12.51
N MET A 480 3.94 -16.44 -13.19
CA MET A 480 2.63 -16.08 -13.73
C MET A 480 2.78 -15.69 -15.20
N GLU A 481 2.21 -16.49 -16.09
CA GLU A 481 2.34 -16.30 -17.54
C GLU A 481 0.97 -16.33 -18.23
N ASN A 482 0.75 -15.35 -19.12
CA ASN A 482 -0.43 -15.27 -19.99
C ASN A 482 -1.76 -15.24 -19.20
N CYS A 483 -1.81 -14.46 -18.14
CA CYS A 483 -2.94 -14.38 -17.21
C CYS A 483 -3.63 -13.01 -17.26
N GLU A 484 -4.92 -12.97 -16.96
CA GLU A 484 -5.70 -11.73 -16.88
C GLU A 484 -6.46 -11.64 -15.55
N PHE A 485 -6.23 -10.56 -14.79
CA PHE A 485 -6.95 -10.23 -13.55
C PHE A 485 -7.69 -8.91 -13.71
N SER A 486 -9.01 -8.94 -13.52
CA SER A 486 -9.85 -7.76 -13.74
C SER A 486 -11.02 -7.63 -12.79
N TYR A 487 -11.54 -6.40 -12.64
CA TYR A 487 -12.75 -6.08 -11.87
C TYR A 487 -12.76 -6.52 -10.40
N GLY A 488 -11.60 -6.69 -9.78
CA GLY A 488 -11.48 -7.02 -8.35
C GLY A 488 -11.93 -5.88 -7.43
N CYS A 489 -12.03 -6.21 -6.14
CA CYS A 489 -12.26 -5.25 -5.08
C CYS A 489 -11.00 -4.88 -4.31
N ASP A 490 -9.88 -5.56 -4.48
CA ASP A 490 -8.58 -5.08 -4.01
C ASP A 490 -7.45 -5.43 -5.02
N ASP A 491 -6.20 -5.51 -4.57
CA ASP A 491 -5.03 -5.61 -5.45
C ASP A 491 -5.05 -6.82 -6.39
N CYS A 492 -4.49 -6.66 -7.60
CA CYS A 492 -4.33 -7.81 -8.49
C CYS A 492 -3.31 -8.81 -7.94
N ILE A 493 -2.18 -8.31 -7.42
CA ILE A 493 -1.21 -9.16 -6.72
C ILE A 493 -0.68 -8.38 -5.52
N ASN A 494 -0.68 -9.01 -4.35
CA ASN A 494 0.05 -8.53 -3.19
C ASN A 494 1.08 -9.59 -2.78
N MET A 495 2.38 -9.30 -2.90
CA MET A 495 3.45 -10.24 -2.58
C MET A 495 4.32 -9.76 -1.43
N HIS A 496 4.19 -10.43 -0.28
CA HIS A 496 4.95 -10.12 0.93
C HIS A 496 5.18 -11.34 1.81
N ASP A 497 6.00 -11.13 2.84
CA ASP A 497 6.07 -11.99 4.02
C ASP A 497 5.69 -11.14 5.24
N ASN A 498 5.05 -11.76 6.23
CA ASN A 498 4.68 -11.03 7.45
C ASN A 498 5.90 -10.75 8.34
N SER A 499 6.06 -9.48 8.72
CA SER A 499 6.96 -9.05 9.81
C SER A 499 6.15 -8.72 11.07
N VAL A 500 6.83 -8.36 12.17
CA VAL A 500 6.16 -7.84 13.37
C VAL A 500 6.93 -6.66 13.97
N PHE A 501 6.22 -5.64 14.44
CA PHE A 501 6.80 -4.56 15.23
C PHE A 501 6.58 -4.79 16.74
N ALA A 502 7.62 -4.60 17.54
CA ALA A 502 7.56 -4.75 18.99
C ALA A 502 8.53 -3.83 19.74
N ARG A 503 8.21 -3.49 21.00
CA ARG A 503 9.02 -2.64 21.88
C ARG A 503 9.72 -3.47 22.94
N LYS A 504 10.97 -3.14 23.25
CA LYS A 504 11.74 -3.78 24.33
C LYS A 504 11.12 -3.43 25.69
N THR A 505 10.84 -4.45 26.50
CA THR A 505 10.25 -4.29 27.84
C THR A 505 11.14 -4.84 28.96
N SER A 506 12.12 -5.67 28.64
CA SER A 506 13.17 -6.10 29.57
C SER A 506 14.45 -6.44 28.82
N GLU A 507 15.47 -6.91 29.54
CA GLU A 507 16.70 -7.45 28.95
C GLU A 507 16.42 -8.59 27.94
N PHE A 508 15.36 -9.37 28.13
CA PHE A 508 15.06 -10.56 27.32
C PHE A 508 13.69 -10.51 26.62
N ALA A 509 12.90 -9.45 26.79
CA ALA A 509 11.51 -9.43 26.35
C ALA A 509 11.15 -8.24 25.45
N LEU A 510 10.25 -8.52 24.51
CA LEU A 510 9.54 -7.55 23.68
C LEU A 510 8.02 -7.64 23.92
N THR A 511 7.31 -6.53 23.75
CA THR A 511 5.84 -6.53 23.63
C THR A 511 5.37 -5.92 22.32
N GLY A 512 4.35 -6.52 21.72
CA GLY A 512 3.81 -6.09 20.44
C GLY A 512 2.47 -6.73 20.13
N LYS A 513 1.79 -6.22 19.10
CA LYS A 513 0.56 -6.85 18.60
C LYS A 513 0.91 -7.95 17.59
N ARG A 514 0.05 -8.96 17.49
CA ARG A 514 0.14 -10.03 16.48
C ARG A 514 1.41 -10.90 16.51
N MET A 515 2.24 -10.81 17.55
CA MET A 515 3.44 -11.64 17.68
C MET A 515 3.09 -13.14 17.58
N GLY A 516 2.12 -13.61 18.35
CA GLY A 516 1.67 -15.01 18.30
C GLY A 516 0.89 -15.40 17.04
N ASN A 517 0.54 -14.45 16.17
CA ASN A 517 -0.08 -14.72 14.87
C ASN A 517 0.98 -15.03 13.80
N ASN A 518 2.15 -14.38 13.89
CA ASN A 518 3.17 -14.38 12.84
C ASN A 518 4.46 -15.10 13.24
N LEU A 519 4.69 -15.31 14.54
CA LEU A 519 5.88 -15.94 15.11
C LEU A 519 5.51 -17.14 15.97
N LYS A 520 6.45 -18.08 16.13
CA LYS A 520 6.31 -19.28 16.95
C LYS A 520 7.50 -19.44 17.90
N VAL A 521 7.28 -20.18 18.98
CA VAL A 521 8.36 -20.59 19.89
C VAL A 521 9.37 -21.43 19.13
N GLY A 522 10.66 -21.12 19.28
CA GLY A 522 11.75 -21.75 18.55
C GLY A 522 12.17 -21.03 17.27
N ASP A 523 11.34 -20.12 16.72
CA ASP A 523 11.72 -19.32 15.54
C ASP A 523 12.99 -18.51 15.83
N THR A 524 13.81 -18.36 14.80
CA THR A 524 15.01 -17.52 14.82
C THR A 524 14.75 -16.30 13.95
N VAL A 525 14.68 -15.12 14.56
CA VAL A 525 14.27 -13.87 13.87
C VAL A 525 15.40 -12.85 13.82
N GLU A 526 15.51 -12.17 12.68
CA GLU A 526 16.39 -11.02 12.51
C GLU A 526 15.74 -9.76 13.09
N PHE A 527 16.55 -8.92 13.74
CA PHE A 527 16.11 -7.66 14.31
C PHE A 527 16.53 -6.48 13.42
N ARG A 528 15.55 -5.66 13.04
CA ARG A 528 15.73 -4.33 12.46
C ARG A 528 15.27 -3.27 13.45
N HIS A 529 15.93 -2.12 13.49
CA HIS A 529 15.41 -0.97 14.22
C HIS A 529 14.12 -0.46 13.56
N GLY A 530 13.37 0.42 14.24
CA GLY A 530 12.16 1.04 13.70
C GLY A 530 12.36 1.83 12.39
N ASP A 531 13.60 2.24 12.08
CA ASP A 531 13.97 2.83 10.78
C ASP A 531 14.39 1.80 9.72
N TYR A 532 14.22 0.50 9.99
CA TYR A 532 14.69 -0.65 9.19
C TYR A 532 16.22 -0.88 9.12
N SER A 533 17.04 -0.01 9.74
CA SER A 533 18.48 -0.24 9.79
C SER A 533 18.81 -1.54 10.56
N PRO A 534 19.85 -2.28 10.17
CA PRO A 534 20.19 -3.54 10.84
C PRO A 534 20.53 -3.31 12.31
N ALA A 535 19.93 -4.09 13.21
CA ALA A 535 20.38 -4.16 14.60
C ALA A 535 21.60 -5.09 14.77
N ASN A 536 22.02 -5.76 13.69
CA ASN A 536 23.09 -6.77 13.67
C ASN A 536 22.90 -7.87 14.73
N TYR A 537 21.64 -8.28 14.93
CA TYR A 537 21.26 -9.25 15.94
C TYR A 537 20.20 -10.21 15.38
N THR A 538 20.32 -11.45 15.81
CA THR A 538 19.34 -12.52 15.56
C THR A 538 19.02 -13.17 16.89
N GLY A 539 17.73 -13.34 17.18
CA GLY A 539 17.25 -13.89 18.45
C GLY A 539 16.41 -15.13 18.24
N LYS A 540 16.61 -16.14 19.08
CA LYS A 540 15.76 -17.33 19.14
C LYS A 540 14.67 -17.14 20.18
N ILE A 541 13.42 -17.38 19.79
CA ILE A 541 12.24 -17.15 20.63
C ILE A 541 12.11 -18.28 21.66
N ALA A 542 12.17 -17.91 22.94
CA ALA A 542 12.03 -18.82 24.08
C ALA A 542 10.55 -19.02 24.50
N SER A 543 9.74 -17.95 24.48
CA SER A 543 8.30 -18.05 24.76
C SER A 543 7.50 -16.90 24.15
N ILE A 544 6.22 -17.16 23.85
CA ILE A 544 5.23 -16.18 23.37
C ILE A 544 3.97 -16.30 24.23
N LYS A 545 3.48 -15.19 24.80
CA LYS A 545 2.30 -15.17 25.68
C LYS A 545 1.39 -14.01 25.34
N LEU A 546 0.10 -14.26 25.22
CA LEU A 546 -0.91 -13.19 25.12
C LEU A 546 -1.13 -12.63 26.54
N ILE A 547 -0.64 -11.40 26.78
CA ILE A 547 -0.70 -10.76 28.09
C ILE A 547 -1.87 -9.77 28.22
N ASP A 548 -2.41 -9.30 27.10
CA ASP A 548 -3.65 -8.51 27.06
C ASP A 548 -4.52 -8.95 25.87
N LYS A 549 -5.59 -9.71 26.17
CA LYS A 549 -6.53 -10.19 25.16
C LYS A 549 -7.37 -9.08 24.54
N LYS A 550 -7.72 -8.03 25.30
CA LYS A 550 -8.59 -6.94 24.83
C LYS A 550 -7.89 -6.11 23.78
N ASN A 551 -6.61 -5.82 23.99
CA ASN A 551 -5.79 -5.01 23.09
C ASN A 551 -4.90 -5.83 22.15
N ASN A 552 -4.98 -7.18 22.23
CA ASN A 552 -4.16 -8.13 21.49
C ASN A 552 -2.65 -7.92 21.66
N ILE A 553 -2.20 -7.67 22.90
CA ILE A 553 -0.79 -7.45 23.23
C ILE A 553 -0.16 -8.77 23.68
N TRP A 554 0.95 -9.10 23.05
CA TRP A 554 1.74 -10.28 23.30
C TRP A 554 3.09 -9.89 23.89
N GLU A 555 3.57 -10.69 24.84
CA GLU A 555 4.95 -10.69 25.27
C GLU A 555 5.71 -11.82 24.58
N THR A 556 6.90 -11.53 24.08
CA THR A 556 7.81 -12.51 23.48
C THR A 556 9.17 -12.41 24.15
N THR A 557 9.66 -13.54 24.65
CA THR A 557 10.96 -13.64 25.33
C THR A 557 11.97 -14.38 24.47
N PHE A 558 13.25 -14.04 24.61
CA PHE A 558 14.34 -14.59 23.82
C PHE A 558 15.37 -15.29 24.71
N GLU A 559 16.10 -16.25 24.12
CA GLU A 559 17.11 -17.05 24.86
C GLU A 559 18.32 -16.21 25.32
N ASN A 560 18.61 -15.09 24.65
CA ASN A 560 19.76 -14.22 24.92
C ASN A 560 19.34 -12.76 25.13
N PRO A 561 20.15 -11.93 25.83
CA PRO A 561 19.87 -10.51 26.01
C PRO A 561 19.69 -9.77 24.68
N LEU A 562 18.70 -8.88 24.65
CA LEU A 562 18.34 -8.11 23.47
C LEU A 562 19.24 -6.88 23.30
N PRO A 563 19.54 -6.48 22.05
CA PRO A 563 20.35 -5.30 21.78
C PRO A 563 19.66 -4.00 22.25
N GLU A 564 20.42 -2.92 22.28
CA GLU A 564 19.89 -1.58 22.56
C GLU A 564 18.98 -1.10 21.42
N VAL A 565 17.92 -0.36 21.80
CA VAL A 565 16.98 0.22 20.84
C VAL A 565 17.48 1.60 20.45
N LYS A 566 17.64 1.86 19.14
CA LYS A 566 18.06 3.17 18.62
C LYS A 566 16.96 4.23 18.68
N ASP A 567 15.70 3.82 18.52
CA ASP A 567 14.52 4.71 18.47
C ASP A 567 13.35 4.16 19.33
N ASP A 568 12.29 3.63 18.71
CA ASP A 568 11.06 3.20 19.39
C ASP A 568 11.02 1.69 19.68
N GLY A 569 11.43 0.87 18.73
CA GLY A 569 11.35 -0.58 18.85
C GLY A 569 12.07 -1.30 17.72
N PHE A 570 11.74 -2.57 17.57
CA PHE A 570 12.27 -3.44 16.53
C PHE A 570 11.18 -3.89 15.56
N VAL A 571 11.56 -4.05 14.30
CA VAL A 571 10.83 -4.86 13.31
C VAL A 571 11.54 -6.20 13.21
N LEU A 572 10.77 -7.29 13.32
CA LEU A 572 11.28 -8.65 13.36
C LEU A 572 10.99 -9.36 12.03
N PHE A 573 12.03 -9.94 11.42
CA PHE A 573 11.92 -10.71 10.18
C PHE A 573 12.13 -12.19 10.48
N ASN A 574 11.21 -13.04 10.01
CA ASN A 574 11.33 -14.49 10.10
C ASN A 574 11.74 -15.07 8.74
N HIS A 575 13.03 -15.38 8.58
CA HIS A 575 13.57 -15.88 7.31
C HIS A 575 13.27 -17.37 7.02
N ASP A 576 12.47 -18.04 7.85
CA ASP A 576 11.83 -19.31 7.44
C ASP A 576 10.91 -19.11 6.23
N PHE A 577 10.43 -17.86 6.05
CA PHE A 577 9.76 -17.38 4.85
C PHE A 577 10.64 -16.38 4.12
N ASN A 578 10.56 -16.40 2.80
CA ASN A 578 11.29 -15.56 1.90
C ASN A 578 10.57 -15.61 0.54
N THR A 579 9.60 -14.74 0.33
CA THR A 579 8.98 -14.55 -0.96
C THR A 579 9.99 -13.86 -1.87
N HIS A 580 10.56 -14.64 -2.80
CA HIS A 580 11.56 -14.16 -3.74
C HIS A 580 11.51 -14.90 -5.09
N ASN A 581 12.22 -14.39 -6.09
CA ASN A 581 12.32 -14.98 -7.42
C ASN A 581 10.94 -15.15 -8.10
N VAL A 582 10.29 -14.01 -8.35
CA VAL A 582 8.93 -13.93 -8.89
C VAL A 582 8.97 -13.40 -10.33
N ILE A 583 8.37 -14.13 -11.26
CA ILE A 583 8.25 -13.75 -12.68
C ILE A 583 6.77 -13.56 -13.01
N VAL A 584 6.40 -12.36 -13.45
CA VAL A 584 5.07 -12.03 -13.98
C VAL A 584 5.25 -11.51 -15.40
N ARG A 585 4.70 -12.23 -16.39
CA ARG A 585 4.89 -11.86 -17.79
C ARG A 585 3.69 -12.11 -18.68
N ASN A 586 3.57 -11.27 -19.71
CA ASN A 586 2.49 -11.32 -20.69
C ASN A 586 1.09 -11.28 -20.02
N CYS A 587 0.96 -10.56 -18.91
CA CYS A 587 -0.28 -10.50 -18.13
C CYS A 587 -1.04 -9.19 -18.35
N PHE A 588 -2.34 -9.21 -18.05
CA PHE A 588 -3.21 -8.03 -18.15
C PHE A 588 -3.94 -7.76 -16.82
N PHE A 589 -3.74 -6.57 -16.27
CA PHE A 589 -4.30 -6.12 -15.00
C PHE A 589 -5.16 -4.88 -15.24
N HIS A 590 -6.46 -4.95 -14.98
CA HIS A 590 -7.33 -3.81 -15.31
C HIS A 590 -8.64 -3.72 -14.52
N HIS A 591 -9.18 -2.51 -14.41
CA HIS A 591 -10.53 -2.23 -13.86
C HIS A 591 -10.78 -2.67 -12.41
N ASN A 592 -9.75 -3.12 -11.69
CA ASN A 592 -9.88 -3.45 -10.28
C ASN A 592 -9.86 -2.16 -9.43
N ARG A 593 -10.60 -2.19 -8.33
CA ARG A 593 -10.14 -1.57 -7.08
C ARG A 593 -9.17 -2.61 -6.49
N ALA A 594 -8.00 -2.30 -5.94
CA ALA A 594 -7.38 -0.98 -5.75
C ALA A 594 -6.12 -0.83 -6.62
N ARG A 595 -4.97 -1.41 -6.23
CA ARG A 595 -3.71 -1.29 -6.97
C ARG A 595 -3.55 -2.44 -7.98
N GLY A 596 -2.66 -2.29 -8.96
CA GLY A 596 -2.28 -3.42 -9.81
C GLY A 596 -1.45 -4.44 -9.01
N ILE A 597 -0.17 -4.17 -8.82
CA ILE A 597 0.75 -5.08 -8.12
C ILE A 597 1.44 -4.37 -6.94
N LEU A 598 1.38 -4.99 -5.77
CA LEU A 598 2.16 -4.67 -4.58
C LEU A 598 3.37 -5.61 -4.52
N ILE A 599 4.58 -5.03 -4.55
CA ILE A 599 5.86 -5.72 -4.51
C ILE A 599 6.54 -5.41 -3.18
N LEU A 600 6.52 -6.38 -2.27
CA LEU A 600 7.24 -6.35 -0.99
C LEU A 600 8.17 -7.56 -0.87
N ALA A 601 8.68 -8.01 -2.03
CA ALA A 601 9.48 -9.22 -2.25
C ALA A 601 10.79 -8.89 -2.98
N ARG A 602 11.69 -9.87 -3.10
CA ARG A 602 13.00 -9.73 -3.77
C ARG A 602 13.08 -10.53 -5.06
N ASP A 603 14.01 -10.14 -5.94
CA ASP A 603 14.24 -10.80 -7.23
C ASP A 603 12.93 -10.91 -8.04
N VAL A 604 12.39 -9.78 -8.48
CA VAL A 604 11.09 -9.73 -9.16
C VAL A 604 11.24 -9.20 -10.57
N THR A 605 10.65 -9.90 -11.54
CA THR A 605 10.55 -9.46 -12.94
C THR A 605 9.09 -9.29 -13.31
N ILE A 606 8.72 -8.07 -13.73
CA ILE A 606 7.43 -7.74 -14.35
C ILE A 606 7.71 -7.32 -15.79
N GLU A 607 7.33 -8.14 -16.77
CA GLU A 607 7.63 -7.85 -18.17
C GLU A 607 6.50 -8.12 -19.15
N ASN A 608 6.41 -7.28 -20.19
CA ASN A 608 5.41 -7.41 -21.26
C ASN A 608 3.96 -7.44 -20.73
N CYS A 609 3.69 -6.81 -19.58
CA CYS A 609 2.36 -6.73 -18.99
C CYS A 609 1.64 -5.44 -19.40
N ARG A 610 0.31 -5.45 -19.26
CA ARG A 610 -0.55 -4.29 -19.48
C ARG A 610 -1.27 -3.94 -18.17
N PHE A 611 -1.25 -2.67 -17.82
CA PHE A 611 -1.99 -2.07 -16.71
C PHE A 611 -2.95 -1.06 -17.29
N TRP A 612 -4.25 -1.21 -17.03
CA TRP A 612 -5.26 -0.35 -17.62
C TRP A 612 -6.38 0.00 -16.64
N ARG A 613 -6.51 1.30 -16.34
CA ARG A 613 -7.58 1.81 -15.45
C ARG A 613 -7.69 1.06 -14.11
N ASN A 614 -6.58 0.59 -13.56
CA ASN A 614 -6.53 0.21 -12.14
C ASN A 614 -6.92 1.47 -11.34
N GLU A 615 -7.85 1.34 -10.38
CA GLU A 615 -8.41 2.49 -9.64
C GLU A 615 -7.31 3.37 -9.02
N GLN A 616 -6.23 2.73 -8.55
CA GLN A 616 -5.09 3.37 -7.92
C GLN A 616 -3.79 3.09 -8.71
N ALA A 617 -2.64 3.14 -8.04
CA ALA A 617 -1.33 2.90 -8.66
C ALA A 617 -1.26 1.51 -9.34
N GLY A 618 -0.60 1.46 -10.50
CA GLY A 618 -0.37 0.22 -11.23
C GLY A 618 0.63 -0.67 -10.50
N ILE A 619 1.66 -0.06 -9.92
CA ILE A 619 2.65 -0.76 -9.09
C ILE A 619 2.93 0.03 -7.81
N LYS A 620 2.96 -0.66 -6.67
CA LYS A 620 3.57 -0.19 -5.43
C LYS A 620 4.75 -1.11 -5.08
N ILE A 621 5.91 -0.52 -4.78
CA ILE A 621 7.09 -1.22 -4.27
C ILE A 621 7.32 -0.71 -2.85
N GLU A 622 7.10 -1.55 -1.85
CA GLU A 622 7.09 -1.07 -0.46
C GLU A 622 7.54 -2.11 0.55
N THR A 623 7.68 -1.64 1.79
CA THR A 623 7.71 -2.44 3.01
C THR A 623 7.34 -1.51 4.15
N GLY A 624 6.77 -2.02 5.23
CA GLY A 624 6.31 -1.14 6.28
C GLY A 624 5.69 -1.83 7.47
N TYR A 625 5.44 -1.02 8.50
CA TYR A 625 4.68 -1.45 9.66
C TYR A 625 3.76 -0.34 10.14
N THR A 626 2.65 -0.73 10.74
CA THR A 626 1.79 0.10 11.57
C THR A 626 1.73 -0.50 12.98
N TYR A 627 1.39 0.31 13.98
CA TYR A 627 1.29 -0.20 15.35
C TYR A 627 0.10 -1.14 15.56
N ASP A 628 -0.92 -1.08 14.69
CA ASP A 628 -2.22 -1.69 14.94
C ASP A 628 -2.63 -2.78 13.94
N LEU A 629 -2.12 -2.74 12.70
CA LEU A 629 -2.73 -3.47 11.59
C LEU A 629 -1.73 -4.22 10.70
N TRP A 630 -0.90 -3.50 9.94
CA TRP A 630 -0.06 -4.06 8.88
C TRP A 630 1.39 -4.12 9.29
N CYS A 631 2.10 -5.19 8.93
CA CYS A 631 3.54 -5.31 9.10
C CYS A 631 4.04 -6.28 8.03
N GLU A 632 4.40 -5.75 6.87
CA GLU A 632 4.53 -6.52 5.63
C GLU A 632 5.86 -6.23 4.91
N GLY A 633 6.49 -7.31 4.46
CA GLY A 633 7.74 -7.33 3.70
C GLY A 633 8.98 -7.23 4.58
N TYR A 634 10.10 -7.70 4.01
CA TYR A 634 11.44 -7.64 4.62
C TYR A 634 12.38 -6.67 3.87
N GLY A 635 11.78 -5.75 3.10
CA GLY A 635 12.49 -4.92 2.13
C GLY A 635 12.52 -5.52 0.73
N VAL A 636 12.91 -4.68 -0.23
CA VAL A 636 12.88 -5.00 -1.65
C VAL A 636 14.28 -4.87 -2.23
N ASN A 637 14.66 -5.84 -3.05
CA ASN A 637 15.94 -5.83 -3.74
C ASN A 637 15.83 -6.53 -5.11
N ASN A 638 16.50 -5.99 -6.12
CA ASN A 638 16.65 -6.58 -7.45
C ASN A 638 15.30 -6.74 -8.18
N ILE A 639 14.74 -5.62 -8.62
CA ILE A 639 13.45 -5.56 -9.33
C ILE A 639 13.67 -5.07 -10.75
N LYS A 640 13.03 -5.74 -11.71
CA LYS A 640 13.00 -5.34 -13.12
C LYS A 640 11.56 -5.18 -13.59
N ILE A 641 11.22 -3.98 -14.04
CA ILE A 641 9.92 -3.63 -14.65
C ILE A 641 10.22 -3.16 -16.07
N SER A 642 9.98 -4.03 -17.05
CA SER A 642 10.38 -3.74 -18.43
C SER A 642 9.34 -4.07 -19.50
N ASN A 643 9.29 -3.27 -20.56
CA ASN A 643 8.41 -3.49 -21.72
C ASN A 643 6.91 -3.57 -21.38
N ASN A 644 6.49 -2.96 -20.26
CA ASN A 644 5.09 -2.92 -19.87
C ASN A 644 4.38 -1.70 -20.47
N THR A 645 3.05 -1.75 -20.55
CA THR A 645 2.21 -0.59 -20.88
C THR A 645 1.35 -0.22 -19.68
N PHE A 646 1.44 1.04 -19.24
CA PHE A 646 0.56 1.64 -18.24
C PHE A 646 -0.34 2.65 -18.94
N ASP A 647 -1.65 2.41 -18.94
CA ASP A 647 -2.62 3.23 -19.64
C ASP A 647 -3.72 3.69 -18.69
N THR A 648 -3.82 5.01 -18.48
CA THR A 648 -4.87 5.62 -17.67
C THR A 648 -4.95 5.01 -16.26
N VAL A 649 -3.80 4.66 -15.70
CA VAL A 649 -3.67 4.12 -14.35
C VAL A 649 -3.96 5.22 -13.33
N ASN A 650 -4.45 4.84 -12.13
CA ASN A 650 -4.82 5.75 -11.06
C ASN A 650 -5.83 6.85 -11.47
N PRO A 651 -6.91 6.54 -12.20
CA PRO A 651 -7.86 7.54 -12.66
C PRO A 651 -8.61 8.24 -11.51
N THR A 652 -8.64 7.65 -10.30
CA THR A 652 -9.14 8.30 -9.08
C THR A 652 -8.30 9.50 -8.65
N GLY A 653 -7.01 9.49 -8.97
CA GLY A 653 -6.04 10.43 -8.40
C GLY A 653 -5.70 10.11 -6.94
N THR A 654 -5.47 8.85 -6.61
CA THR A 654 -4.96 8.46 -5.29
C THR A 654 -3.54 8.98 -5.09
N ARG A 655 -3.25 9.47 -3.88
CA ARG A 655 -2.03 10.21 -3.54
C ARG A 655 -1.15 9.48 -2.54
N ASN A 656 0.16 9.70 -2.62
CA ASN A 656 1.10 9.58 -1.50
C ASN A 656 1.69 10.96 -1.23
N GLN A 657 1.68 11.39 0.04
CA GLN A 657 2.15 12.72 0.47
C GLN A 657 1.68 13.88 -0.43
N ASN A 658 0.38 13.90 -0.75
CA ASN A 658 -0.26 14.90 -1.62
C ASN A 658 0.07 14.84 -3.12
N PHE A 659 0.79 13.82 -3.59
CA PHE A 659 1.04 13.62 -5.02
C PHE A 659 0.35 12.39 -5.56
N GLU A 660 -0.45 12.57 -6.60
CA GLU A 660 -0.95 11.51 -7.46
C GLU A 660 0.20 10.85 -8.20
N ARG A 661 0.13 9.52 -8.35
CA ARG A 661 1.24 8.70 -8.88
C ARG A 661 0.75 7.37 -9.45
N ASP A 662 1.36 6.96 -10.54
CA ASP A 662 1.09 5.67 -11.18
C ASP A 662 1.95 4.54 -10.60
N ILE A 663 3.19 4.87 -10.19
CA ILE A 663 4.10 4.01 -9.45
C ILE A 663 4.45 4.66 -8.11
N PHE A 664 4.42 3.89 -7.04
CA PHE A 664 4.94 4.31 -5.72
C PHE A 664 6.08 3.39 -5.29
N ILE A 665 7.18 3.97 -4.85
CA ILE A 665 8.30 3.29 -4.19
C ILE A 665 8.49 3.99 -2.85
N GLY A 666 8.32 3.28 -1.74
CA GLY A 666 8.49 3.90 -0.43
C GLY A 666 8.06 3.02 0.72
N THR A 667 8.39 3.44 1.93
CA THR A 667 7.98 2.75 3.17
C THR A 667 6.74 3.38 3.78
N TYR A 668 5.98 2.60 4.54
CA TYR A 668 5.01 3.12 5.52
C TYR A 668 5.50 2.79 6.94
N LEU A 669 5.65 3.81 7.78
CA LEU A 669 6.08 3.65 9.17
C LEU A 669 4.97 4.10 10.11
N LYS A 670 4.74 3.33 11.18
CA LYS A 670 3.86 3.62 12.34
C LYS A 670 2.36 3.63 12.05
N ARG A 671 1.92 4.19 10.92
CA ARG A 671 0.53 4.28 10.45
C ARG A 671 0.47 4.17 8.92
N ASP A 672 -0.72 3.91 8.39
CA ASP A 672 -0.98 3.91 6.95
C ASP A 672 -2.26 4.73 6.65
N PRO A 673 -2.22 5.73 5.74
CA PRO A 673 -1.04 6.23 5.03
C PRO A 673 -0.02 6.90 5.97
N SER A 674 1.27 6.65 5.71
CA SER A 674 2.36 7.30 6.43
C SER A 674 2.86 8.54 5.70
N SER A 675 3.20 9.57 6.48
CA SER A 675 3.99 10.72 6.03
C SER A 675 5.48 10.54 6.32
N GLU A 676 5.86 9.45 6.99
CA GLU A 676 7.24 9.18 7.41
C GLU A 676 7.90 8.16 6.48
N HIS A 677 9.15 8.46 6.11
CA HIS A 677 10.01 7.57 5.36
C HIS A 677 11.35 7.42 6.07
N THR A 678 11.94 6.24 5.98
CA THR A 678 13.30 6.00 6.49
C THR A 678 14.34 6.46 5.47
N SER A 679 15.48 6.92 5.96
CA SER A 679 16.65 7.20 5.10
C SER A 679 17.52 5.96 4.87
N TYR A 680 17.24 4.85 5.56
CA TYR A 680 17.88 3.57 5.26
C TYR A 680 17.27 3.00 3.96
N PRO A 681 18.08 2.71 2.92
CA PRO A 681 17.60 2.31 1.61
C PRO A 681 17.14 0.83 1.59
N ILE A 682 16.10 0.53 2.36
CA ILE A 682 15.52 -0.82 2.48
C ILE A 682 14.88 -1.31 1.17
N LEU A 683 14.53 -0.37 0.28
CA LEU A 683 14.10 -0.66 -1.08
C LEU A 683 15.27 -0.35 -2.01
N SER A 684 15.80 -1.33 -2.74
CA SER A 684 17.01 -1.10 -3.53
C SER A 684 17.09 -1.89 -4.82
N ASN A 685 17.96 -1.43 -5.73
CA ASN A 685 18.26 -2.10 -7.00
C ASN A 685 16.99 -2.32 -7.83
N ILE A 686 16.40 -1.23 -8.28
CA ILE A 686 15.13 -1.22 -9.03
C ILE A 686 15.37 -0.65 -10.43
N LEU A 687 14.99 -1.38 -11.46
CA LEU A 687 15.08 -0.98 -12.86
C LEU A 687 13.69 -0.85 -13.47
N ILE A 688 13.37 0.33 -13.99
CA ILE A 688 12.14 0.63 -14.74
C ILE A 688 12.56 1.07 -16.14
N GLU A 689 12.43 0.18 -17.12
CA GLU A 689 12.94 0.46 -18.47
C GLU A 689 12.03 0.06 -19.63
N ASN A 690 12.12 0.80 -20.74
CA ASN A 690 11.41 0.48 -22.00
C ASN A 690 9.89 0.32 -21.83
N ASN A 691 9.30 0.91 -20.78
CA ASN A 691 7.85 0.89 -20.59
C ASN A 691 7.20 2.03 -21.36
N THR A 692 5.92 1.86 -21.68
CA THR A 692 5.08 2.90 -22.28
C THR A 692 4.07 3.39 -21.24
N PHE A 693 4.08 4.69 -20.96
CA PHE A 693 3.13 5.35 -20.07
C PHE A 693 2.20 6.23 -20.88
N LYS A 694 0.91 5.93 -20.86
CA LYS A 694 -0.15 6.68 -21.50
C LYS A 694 -1.06 7.29 -20.46
N ASP A 695 -1.25 8.59 -20.57
CA ASP A 695 -2.18 9.35 -19.76
C ASP A 695 -1.98 9.20 -18.24
N THR A 696 -0.73 9.22 -17.76
CA THR A 696 -0.43 9.20 -16.31
C THR A 696 -1.29 10.21 -15.54
N PHE A 697 -1.84 9.88 -14.37
CA PHE A 697 -2.69 10.85 -13.66
C PHE A 697 -1.89 12.04 -13.13
N GLY A 698 -0.84 11.74 -12.38
CA GLY A 698 0.09 12.70 -11.79
C GLY A 698 1.53 12.32 -12.12
N LEU A 699 2.35 12.09 -11.11
CA LEU A 699 3.72 11.59 -11.28
C LEU A 699 3.72 10.23 -11.98
N CYS A 700 4.74 9.99 -12.80
CA CYS A 700 5.06 8.62 -13.23
C CYS A 700 5.44 7.78 -12.02
N ALA A 701 6.39 8.26 -11.21
CA ALA A 701 6.78 7.60 -9.97
C ALA A 701 7.05 8.58 -8.83
N TYR A 702 6.61 8.17 -7.64
CA TYR A 702 7.03 8.73 -6.36
C TYR A 702 8.05 7.78 -5.73
N ILE A 703 9.24 8.28 -5.38
CA ILE A 703 10.38 7.46 -4.94
C ILE A 703 10.85 7.94 -3.56
N ALA A 704 10.75 7.06 -2.57
CA ALA A 704 11.22 7.28 -1.21
C ALA A 704 11.89 6.04 -0.61
N SER A 705 12.72 6.24 0.41
CA SER A 705 13.43 5.15 1.14
C SER A 705 14.22 4.20 0.21
N ALA A 706 14.75 4.73 -0.91
CA ALA A 706 15.23 3.90 -2.00
C ALA A 706 16.72 4.08 -2.34
N GLY A 707 17.42 2.99 -2.66
CA GLY A 707 18.82 2.99 -3.11
C GLY A 707 18.96 2.40 -4.51
N ASN A 708 19.68 3.07 -5.42
CA ASN A 708 19.93 2.58 -6.78
C ASN A 708 18.64 2.26 -7.56
N VAL A 709 17.85 3.30 -7.85
CA VAL A 709 16.70 3.22 -8.76
C VAL A 709 17.07 3.81 -10.11
N ILE A 710 16.82 3.07 -11.18
CA ILE A 710 17.13 3.46 -12.55
C ILE A 710 15.83 3.46 -13.36
N VAL A 711 15.46 4.63 -13.86
CA VAL A 711 14.31 4.84 -14.76
C VAL A 711 14.86 5.28 -16.11
N ARG A 712 14.79 4.40 -17.12
CA ARG A 712 15.42 4.68 -18.43
C ARG A 712 14.64 4.25 -19.64
N ASN A 713 14.80 4.97 -20.75
CA ASN A 713 14.28 4.59 -22.07
C ASN A 713 12.76 4.35 -22.10
N ASN A 714 12.00 4.91 -21.15
CA ASN A 714 10.55 4.81 -21.15
C ASN A 714 9.95 5.87 -22.10
N SER A 715 8.79 5.57 -22.67
CA SER A 715 8.08 6.46 -23.60
C SER A 715 6.77 6.95 -22.97
N PHE A 716 6.49 8.25 -23.11
CA PHE A 716 5.38 8.92 -22.46
C PHE A 716 4.45 9.63 -23.46
N TYR A 717 3.15 9.50 -23.22
CA TYR A 717 2.07 10.07 -24.02
C TYR A 717 1.04 10.69 -23.08
N ALA A 718 0.61 11.92 -23.37
CA ALA A 718 -0.52 12.56 -22.71
C ALA A 718 -1.48 13.11 -23.77
N GLU A 719 -2.57 12.39 -23.97
CA GLU A 719 -3.55 12.64 -25.03
C GLU A 719 -4.88 13.11 -24.42
N THR A 720 -5.24 12.60 -23.24
CA THR A 720 -6.52 12.87 -22.59
C THR A 720 -6.36 13.87 -21.44
N PRO A 721 -7.10 15.00 -21.42
CA PRO A 721 -7.11 15.92 -20.27
C PRO A 721 -7.76 15.28 -19.03
N ARG A 722 -7.37 15.74 -17.84
CA ARG A 722 -7.97 15.36 -16.55
C ARG A 722 -8.92 16.44 -16.07
N GLU A 723 -9.92 16.07 -15.26
CA GLU A 723 -10.83 17.06 -14.65
C GLU A 723 -10.08 18.03 -13.72
N THR A 724 -9.07 17.50 -13.02
CA THR A 724 -8.14 18.18 -12.12
C THR A 724 -6.72 18.06 -12.67
N PRO A 725 -6.31 18.96 -13.59
CA PRO A 725 -4.99 18.90 -14.20
C PRO A 725 -3.87 19.00 -13.15
N GLN A 726 -2.91 18.06 -13.20
CA GLN A 726 -1.71 18.11 -12.37
C GLN A 726 -0.55 18.68 -13.18
N LYS A 727 0.04 19.78 -12.68
CA LYS A 727 1.18 20.43 -13.37
C LYS A 727 2.41 19.52 -13.48
N TYR A 728 2.58 18.62 -12.54
CA TYR A 728 3.69 17.65 -12.45
C TYR A 728 3.39 16.32 -13.18
N ARG A 729 2.36 16.29 -14.03
CA ARG A 729 1.97 15.10 -14.80
C ARG A 729 3.16 14.52 -15.57
N GLY A 730 3.40 13.21 -15.46
CA GLY A 730 4.51 12.50 -16.11
C GLY A 730 5.88 12.70 -15.45
N GLY A 731 5.99 13.56 -14.42
CA GLY A 731 7.24 13.83 -13.70
C GLY A 731 7.55 12.82 -12.59
N PHE A 732 8.59 13.11 -11.81
CA PHE A 732 9.06 12.26 -10.71
C PHE A 732 9.28 13.07 -9.43
N ARG A 733 9.05 12.43 -8.28
CA ARG A 733 9.33 12.97 -6.95
C ARG A 733 10.29 12.04 -6.20
N ILE A 734 11.35 12.57 -5.60
CA ILE A 734 12.37 11.78 -4.88
C ILE A 734 12.66 12.35 -3.49
N GLN A 735 12.68 11.51 -2.46
CA GLN A 735 13.16 11.89 -1.12
C GLN A 735 13.76 10.70 -0.38
N ASN A 736 14.56 10.91 0.67
CA ASN A 736 15.12 9.84 1.50
C ASN A 736 15.77 8.71 0.67
N SER A 737 16.47 9.09 -0.40
CA SER A 737 16.89 8.14 -1.44
C SER A 737 18.27 8.45 -1.97
N GLU A 738 19.00 7.43 -2.39
CA GLU A 738 20.34 7.58 -2.92
C GLU A 738 20.54 6.89 -4.27
N ASN A 739 21.38 7.49 -5.12
CA ASN A 739 21.81 6.93 -6.39
C ASN A 739 20.68 6.72 -7.41
N ILE A 740 19.75 7.67 -7.49
CA ILE A 740 18.60 7.62 -8.40
C ILE A 740 18.99 8.20 -9.77
N LYS A 741 18.66 7.47 -10.84
CA LYS A 741 18.95 7.88 -12.22
C LYS A 741 17.65 7.89 -13.01
N VAL A 742 17.27 9.06 -13.53
CA VAL A 742 16.16 9.23 -14.47
C VAL A 742 16.78 9.70 -15.78
N VAL A 743 16.94 8.79 -16.74
CA VAL A 743 17.76 9.05 -17.93
C VAL A 743 17.14 8.56 -19.23
N ASN A 744 17.35 9.29 -20.33
CA ASN A 744 16.96 8.84 -21.68
C ASN A 744 15.47 8.49 -21.85
N ASN A 745 14.58 9.04 -21.02
CA ASN A 745 13.14 8.89 -21.21
C ASN A 745 12.65 9.86 -22.29
N ARG A 746 11.67 9.44 -23.08
CA ARG A 746 11.13 10.23 -24.20
C ARG A 746 9.67 10.59 -23.97
N TYR A 747 9.33 11.85 -24.19
CA TYR A 747 7.99 12.38 -24.02
C TYR A 747 7.51 12.95 -25.35
N ASN A 748 6.34 12.52 -25.82
CA ASN A 748 5.71 13.20 -26.95
C ASN A 748 5.19 14.57 -26.50
N LYS A 749 5.47 15.59 -27.29
CA LYS A 749 5.02 16.95 -27.04
C LYS A 749 3.51 17.00 -26.87
N SER A 750 3.08 17.53 -25.73
CA SER A 750 1.66 17.67 -25.38
C SER A 750 1.46 18.88 -24.47
N PRO A 751 0.40 19.69 -24.68
CA PRO A 751 0.06 20.80 -23.79
C PRO A 751 -0.36 20.33 -22.38
N LEU A 752 -0.56 19.03 -22.20
CA LEU A 752 -0.92 18.40 -20.92
C LEU A 752 0.30 18.12 -20.04
N PHE A 753 1.52 18.17 -20.59
CA PHE A 753 2.77 18.18 -19.83
C PHE A 753 3.20 19.64 -19.58
N LYS A 754 3.19 20.08 -18.32
CA LYS A 754 3.48 21.48 -17.94
C LYS A 754 4.83 21.63 -17.23
N GLU A 755 4.93 21.13 -16.01
CA GLU A 755 6.15 21.18 -15.19
C GLU A 755 6.83 19.82 -15.19
N LEU A 756 7.27 19.40 -16.38
CA LEU A 756 7.83 18.08 -16.58
C LEU A 756 9.31 18.05 -16.14
N GLY A 757 9.62 17.12 -15.23
CA GLY A 757 10.96 17.00 -14.67
C GLY A 757 11.01 16.12 -13.43
N VAL A 758 12.09 16.27 -12.66
CA VAL A 758 12.33 15.56 -11.39
C VAL A 758 12.40 16.57 -10.26
N SER A 759 11.56 16.39 -9.24
CA SER A 759 11.60 17.14 -7.99
C SER A 759 12.20 16.28 -6.88
N TYR A 760 13.17 16.80 -6.12
CA TYR A 760 13.80 16.03 -5.04
C TYR A 760 14.22 16.85 -3.83
N ASP A 761 14.11 16.25 -2.63
CA ASP A 761 14.57 16.86 -1.37
C ASP A 761 16.09 16.68 -1.23
N THR A 762 16.82 17.79 -1.27
CA THR A 762 18.29 17.85 -1.23
C THR A 762 18.90 17.49 0.12
N ARG A 763 18.13 17.49 1.22
CA ARG A 763 18.63 17.09 2.54
C ARG A 763 18.70 15.59 2.71
N THR A 764 17.75 14.90 2.07
CA THR A 764 17.51 13.47 2.28
C THR A 764 17.87 12.65 1.04
N SER A 765 18.24 13.31 -0.06
CA SER A 765 18.57 12.64 -1.31
C SER A 765 19.94 13.03 -1.88
N LYS A 766 20.68 12.04 -2.37
CA LYS A 766 22.04 12.23 -2.92
C LYS A 766 22.29 11.34 -4.13
N GLY A 767 23.24 11.73 -4.99
CA GLY A 767 23.60 10.96 -6.17
C GLY A 767 22.48 10.90 -7.23
N ILE A 768 21.72 11.98 -7.37
CA ILE A 768 20.61 12.08 -8.32
C ILE A 768 21.14 12.49 -9.70
N VAL A 769 20.85 11.70 -10.72
CA VAL A 769 21.21 11.97 -12.13
C VAL A 769 19.94 12.12 -12.96
N VAL A 770 19.82 13.25 -13.66
CA VAL A 770 18.66 13.59 -14.49
C VAL A 770 19.16 14.14 -15.82
N GLU A 771 19.39 13.26 -16.80
CA GLU A 771 20.10 13.59 -18.04
C GLU A 771 19.53 12.81 -19.24
N GLY A 772 19.57 13.40 -20.44
CA GLY A 772 19.11 12.78 -21.68
C GLY A 772 17.60 12.55 -21.80
N ASN A 773 16.79 13.00 -20.84
CA ASN A 773 15.33 12.97 -20.97
C ASN A 773 14.90 14.07 -21.96
N THR A 774 14.19 13.68 -23.02
CA THR A 774 13.82 14.58 -24.12
C THR A 774 12.32 14.70 -24.27
N ILE A 775 11.89 15.90 -24.65
CA ILE A 775 10.54 16.20 -25.11
C ILE A 775 10.64 16.34 -26.63
N ASP A 776 9.99 15.42 -27.35
CA ASP A 776 10.04 15.28 -28.80
C ASP A 776 8.76 15.82 -29.47
#